data_AF-A0A3S3P535-F1
#
_entry.id   AF-A0A3S3P535-F1
#
_cell.length_a   1.000
_cell.length_b   1.000
_cell.length_c   1.000
_cell.angle_alpha   90.00
_cell.angle_beta   90.00
_cell.angle_gamma   90.00
#
_symmetry.space_group_name_H-M   'P 1'
#
loop_
_entity.id
_entity.type
_entity.pdbx_description
1 polymer ?
#
loop_
_entity_poly.entity_id
_entity_poly.type
_entity_poly.pdbx_seq_one_letter_code
_entity_poly.pdbx_strand_id
1 'polypeptide(L)'
;MTSKVKALFDSLNVKYTSIELNTLENGSELQQALATKTNKKTVPQVFIRGTLIGGCDDTLSAHEQGTLQKMLNDVNATLPPNAEELNKTISSYIDNNKVVIFSKSTCPFCRKVKALFSSLGVQYTSIELDQIQHGAELQKTLATRTNRSTVPQVFIRGVFYGGCDDTMAAHERGALQDMLEDHPYEYDLVVIGGGSGGLSASKKAAQLGRKVAVLDFVEPTPLGTTWGLGGTCVNVGCIPKKLMHTAGLIGQLLKDANYYGWRTIDDQDLELNKTIKHNWMKMIEEIQNHIKSLNFGYRVQLREEKVTYLNSYGSFIDSHTLKTVDKKGQIKNITANKFIIATGERPRYPNDCEGAREYSITSDDLFSLPYCPGKTLVVGASYVALECAGFLRGLGLDVTVMVRSILLRGFDQEMAEKVGEYMKEEGVKFIRPCVPIKVEQLKAGEPGRLRVTGKKGDGEIVVDEYNTVMFAIGRDACTDRIGLENVGVYRNPKTGKIPSVNEQTNVPHIYAIGDILEGKPELTPVAIEAGMLLARRLFSNSTIQCDYLNVPTTVFTPLEYGACGYAEEDAIKKFGADNIEVYIQNFVPLEWTIAHRPVNACYAKLICLSNEKERAIGFHYLGPNAGEVTQLVGIILKKNCTKADFDALIGIHPTCAEVSFYTY
;
A
#
# COMPACT_ATOMS: atom_id res chain seq x y z
N MET A 1 29.24 -54.69 14.90
CA MET A 1 29.35 -53.93 16.17
C MET A 1 29.27 -52.42 15.93
N THR A 2 29.97 -51.87 14.93
CA THR A 2 29.90 -50.43 14.57
C THR A 2 28.48 -49.89 14.35
N SER A 3 27.57 -50.70 13.80
CA SER A 3 26.16 -50.32 13.60
C SER A 3 25.40 -50.01 14.89
N LYS A 4 25.73 -50.65 16.02
CA LYS A 4 25.07 -50.41 17.31
C LYS A 4 25.46 -49.05 17.90
N VAL A 5 26.73 -48.67 17.77
CA VAL A 5 27.21 -47.35 18.22
C VAL A 5 26.59 -46.24 17.38
N LYS A 6 26.52 -46.40 16.05
CA LYS A 6 25.87 -45.43 15.17
C LYS A 6 24.40 -45.23 15.54
N ALA A 7 23.65 -46.33 15.68
CA ALA A 7 22.25 -46.28 16.09
C ALA A 7 22.05 -45.62 17.47
N LEU A 8 22.97 -45.82 18.41
CA LEU A 8 22.96 -45.13 19.71
C LEU A 8 23.16 -43.61 19.54
N PHE A 9 24.12 -43.17 18.74
CA PHE A 9 24.38 -41.74 18.55
C PHE A 9 23.24 -41.06 17.78
N ASP A 10 22.65 -41.76 16.81
CA ASP A 10 21.45 -41.32 16.09
C ASP A 10 20.26 -41.17 17.05
N SER A 11 20.03 -42.14 17.96
CA SER A 11 18.94 -42.06 18.94
C SER A 11 19.13 -40.94 19.97
N LEU A 12 20.38 -40.56 20.25
CA LEU A 12 20.75 -39.42 21.08
C LEU A 12 20.75 -38.09 20.31
N ASN A 13 20.43 -38.10 19.02
CA ASN A 13 20.46 -36.93 18.12
C ASN A 13 21.81 -36.20 18.12
N VAL A 14 22.91 -36.95 18.23
CA VAL A 14 24.29 -36.42 18.25
C VAL A 14 24.87 -36.48 16.85
N LYS A 15 25.35 -35.34 16.32
CA LYS A 15 26.13 -35.35 15.06
C LYS A 15 27.49 -36.00 15.28
N TYR A 16 27.86 -36.97 14.45
CA TYR A 16 29.16 -37.65 14.49
C TYR A 16 29.76 -37.84 13.09
N THR A 17 31.05 -38.16 13.02
CA THR A 17 31.74 -38.60 11.81
C THR A 17 32.21 -40.03 12.01
N SER A 18 31.92 -40.92 11.07
CA SER A 18 32.40 -42.30 11.09
C SER A 18 33.38 -42.55 9.95
N ILE A 19 34.55 -43.10 10.26
CA ILE A 19 35.56 -43.50 9.28
C ILE A 19 35.56 -45.02 9.20
N GLU A 20 35.21 -45.57 8.03
CA GLU A 20 35.22 -47.01 7.79
C GLU A 20 36.62 -47.42 7.31
N LEU A 21 37.44 -47.99 8.19
CA LEU A 21 38.83 -48.29 7.87
C LEU A 21 38.98 -49.29 6.71
N ASN A 22 38.02 -50.20 6.53
CA ASN A 22 38.03 -51.17 5.44
C ASN A 22 37.76 -50.55 4.05
N THR A 23 37.37 -49.28 3.98
CA THR A 23 37.17 -48.57 2.70
C THR A 23 38.35 -47.66 2.35
N LEU A 24 39.41 -47.63 3.17
CA LEU A 24 40.60 -46.82 2.96
C LEU A 24 41.76 -47.70 2.46
N GLU A 25 42.52 -47.22 1.47
CA GLU A 25 43.69 -47.94 0.92
C GLU A 25 44.76 -48.24 1.99
N ASN A 26 44.92 -47.35 2.98
CA ASN A 26 45.84 -47.49 4.11
C ASN A 26 45.13 -47.90 5.42
N GLY A 27 43.95 -48.52 5.33
CA GLY A 27 43.10 -48.84 6.48
C GLY A 27 43.77 -49.70 7.55
N SER A 28 44.54 -50.71 7.15
CA SER A 28 45.26 -51.62 8.08
C SER A 28 46.38 -50.91 8.84
N GLU A 29 47.10 -50.00 8.18
CA GLU A 29 48.17 -49.20 8.78
C GLU A 29 47.60 -48.20 9.79
N LEU A 30 46.47 -47.55 9.43
CA LEU A 30 45.73 -46.67 10.34
C LEU A 30 45.19 -47.43 11.55
N GLN A 31 44.67 -48.65 11.38
CA GLN A 31 44.22 -49.47 12.50
C GLN A 31 45.39 -49.83 13.43
N GLN A 32 46.55 -50.16 12.88
CA GLN A 32 47.75 -50.48 13.67
C GLN A 32 48.26 -49.25 14.44
N ALA A 33 48.31 -48.09 13.80
CA ALA A 33 48.69 -46.82 14.45
C ALA A 33 47.71 -46.43 15.56
N LEU A 34 46.40 -46.59 15.32
CA LEU A 34 45.38 -46.38 16.34
C LEU A 34 45.57 -47.35 17.50
N ALA A 35 45.81 -48.64 17.24
CA ALA A 35 46.03 -49.64 18.26
C ALA A 35 47.26 -49.34 19.14
N THR A 36 48.33 -48.82 18.55
CA THR A 36 49.51 -48.34 19.31
C THR A 36 49.16 -47.14 20.19
N LYS A 37 48.35 -46.21 19.68
CA LYS A 37 47.99 -44.98 20.41
C LYS A 37 46.99 -45.20 21.54
N THR A 38 46.04 -46.11 21.34
CA THR A 38 44.92 -46.36 22.27
C THR A 38 45.09 -47.60 23.12
N ASN A 39 46.09 -48.42 22.82
CA ASN A 39 46.27 -49.75 23.40
C ASN A 39 45.06 -50.69 23.18
N LYS A 40 44.23 -50.43 22.14
CA LYS A 40 43.05 -51.23 21.77
C LYS A 40 43.20 -51.73 20.33
N LYS A 41 43.16 -53.04 20.10
CA LYS A 41 43.35 -53.64 18.76
C LYS A 41 42.08 -53.76 17.92
N THR A 42 40.92 -53.68 18.57
CA THR A 42 39.61 -53.86 17.92
C THR A 42 38.98 -52.53 17.52
N VAL A 43 38.05 -52.60 16.57
CA VAL A 43 37.19 -51.50 16.12
C VAL A 43 35.71 -51.84 16.41
N PRO A 44 34.80 -50.86 16.59
CA PRO A 44 35.02 -49.41 16.50
C PRO A 44 35.84 -48.87 17.68
N GLN A 45 36.55 -47.76 17.47
CA GLN A 45 37.12 -46.95 18.56
C GLN A 45 36.42 -45.59 18.54
N VAL A 46 35.67 -45.29 19.59
CA VAL A 46 34.86 -44.09 19.70
C VAL A 46 35.63 -43.03 20.46
N PHE A 47 35.72 -41.83 19.88
CA PHE A 47 36.36 -40.69 20.50
C PHE A 47 35.36 -39.54 20.65
N ILE A 48 35.39 -38.85 21.78
CA ILE A 48 34.67 -37.60 22.02
C ILE A 48 35.72 -36.53 22.37
N ARG A 49 35.84 -35.49 21.53
CA ARG A 49 36.87 -34.43 21.62
C ARG A 49 38.32 -34.96 21.72
N GLY A 50 38.61 -36.05 21.02
CA GLY A 50 39.96 -36.66 21.03
C GLY A 50 40.25 -37.56 22.24
N THR A 51 39.33 -37.61 23.22
CA THR A 51 39.38 -38.59 24.32
C THR A 51 38.77 -39.90 23.85
N LEU A 52 39.51 -41.00 23.99
CA LEU A 52 39.02 -42.33 23.69
C LEU A 52 37.99 -42.77 24.74
N ILE A 53 36.80 -43.12 24.29
CA ILE A 53 35.77 -43.78 25.10
C ILE A 53 36.01 -45.30 25.10
N GLY A 54 36.35 -45.86 23.94
CA GLY A 54 36.67 -47.27 23.78
C GLY A 54 35.88 -47.93 22.66
N GLY A 55 35.60 -49.22 22.84
CA GLY A 55 34.86 -50.06 21.90
C GLY A 55 33.35 -49.86 21.90
N CYS A 56 32.64 -50.74 21.19
CA CYS A 56 31.18 -50.78 21.19
C CYS A 56 30.61 -50.97 22.61
N ASP A 57 31.15 -51.93 23.37
CA ASP A 57 30.67 -52.24 24.71
C ASP A 57 31.03 -51.14 25.72
N ASP A 58 32.24 -50.59 25.62
CA ASP A 58 32.67 -49.45 26.45
C ASP A 58 31.73 -48.24 26.26
N THR A 59 31.31 -47.99 25.00
CA THR A 59 30.42 -46.87 24.66
C THR A 59 28.99 -47.08 25.13
N LEU A 60 28.46 -48.29 24.99
CA LEU A 60 27.13 -48.65 25.49
C LEU A 60 27.10 -48.62 27.02
N SER A 61 28.14 -49.13 27.69
CA SER A 61 28.26 -49.07 29.14
C SER A 61 28.36 -47.64 29.66
N ALA A 62 29.12 -46.78 28.96
CA ALA A 62 29.17 -45.35 29.29
C ALA A 62 27.80 -44.66 29.13
N HIS A 63 26.97 -45.11 28.18
CA HIS A 63 25.60 -44.62 28.05
C HIS A 63 24.70 -45.06 29.20
N GLU A 64 24.73 -46.36 29.54
CA GLU A 64 23.96 -46.91 30.66
C GLU A 64 24.33 -46.28 32.01
N GLN A 65 25.62 -45.98 32.21
CA GLN A 65 26.13 -45.31 33.41
C GLN A 65 25.92 -43.78 33.41
N GLY A 66 25.32 -43.22 32.36
CA GLY A 66 25.07 -41.77 32.21
C GLY A 66 26.33 -40.91 31.99
N THR A 67 27.52 -41.52 31.95
CA THR A 67 28.79 -40.80 31.76
C THR A 67 28.93 -40.29 30.32
N LEU A 68 28.39 -41.02 29.33
CA LEU A 68 28.31 -40.58 27.93
C LEU A 68 27.48 -39.30 27.78
N GLN A 69 26.31 -39.24 28.44
CA GLN A 69 25.45 -38.05 28.37
C GLN A 69 26.13 -36.84 29.02
N LYS A 70 26.87 -37.04 30.11
CA LYS A 70 27.65 -35.97 30.74
C LYS A 70 28.74 -35.43 29.80
N MET A 71 29.49 -36.32 29.15
CA MET A 71 30.50 -35.96 28.16
C MET A 71 29.92 -35.21 26.95
N LEU A 72 28.71 -35.57 26.50
CA LEU A 72 28.00 -34.88 25.43
C LEU A 72 27.41 -33.54 25.87
N ASN A 73 26.92 -33.43 27.10
CA ASN A 73 26.38 -32.19 27.64
C ASN A 73 27.48 -31.13 27.88
N ASP A 74 28.67 -31.56 28.33
CA ASP A 74 29.85 -30.69 28.43
C ASP A 74 30.29 -30.14 27.05
N VAL A 75 29.94 -30.82 25.96
CA VAL A 75 30.14 -30.35 24.57
C VAL A 75 29.15 -29.24 24.20
N ASN A 76 27.88 -29.37 24.58
CA ASN A 76 26.85 -28.35 24.32
C ASN A 76 27.03 -27.09 25.19
N ALA A 77 27.64 -27.20 26.38
CA ALA A 77 27.92 -26.05 27.24
C ALA A 77 29.08 -25.14 26.76
N THR A 78 29.84 -25.56 25.73
CA THR A 78 31.06 -24.88 25.25
C THR A 78 31.04 -24.49 23.77
N LEU A 79 29.95 -24.74 23.05
CA LEU A 79 29.77 -24.22 21.69
C LEU A 79 29.15 -22.81 21.77
N PRO A 80 29.66 -21.82 21.03
CA PRO A 80 29.01 -20.52 20.99
C PRO A 80 27.57 -20.68 20.44
N PRO A 81 26.57 -20.02 21.06
CA PRO A 81 25.19 -20.12 20.62
C PRO A 81 25.08 -19.71 19.16
N ASN A 82 24.28 -20.45 18.40
CA ASN A 82 24.10 -20.15 17.00
C ASN A 82 23.30 -18.84 16.83
N ALA A 83 23.31 -18.26 15.64
CA ALA A 83 22.64 -16.98 15.38
C ALA A 83 21.12 -17.01 15.68
N GLU A 84 20.47 -18.17 15.58
CA GLU A 84 19.06 -18.32 15.89
C GLU A 84 18.78 -18.26 17.40
N GLU A 85 19.62 -18.92 18.20
CA GLU A 85 19.56 -18.88 19.66
C GLU A 85 19.82 -17.47 20.20
N LEU A 86 20.86 -16.79 19.70
CA LEU A 86 21.16 -15.41 20.07
C LEU A 86 19.99 -14.47 19.74
N ASN A 87 19.35 -14.65 18.57
CA ASN A 87 18.16 -13.88 18.20
C ASN A 87 16.96 -14.16 19.12
N LYS A 88 16.72 -15.42 19.48
CA LYS A 88 15.67 -15.79 20.44
C LYS A 88 15.92 -15.14 21.80
N THR A 89 17.17 -15.14 22.28
CA THR A 89 17.54 -14.48 23.54
C THR A 89 17.31 -12.97 23.48
N ILE A 90 17.75 -12.30 22.41
CA ILE A 90 17.53 -10.86 22.21
C ILE A 90 16.03 -10.54 22.19
N SER A 91 15.24 -11.28 21.43
CA SER A 91 13.78 -11.10 21.38
C SER A 91 13.13 -11.34 22.75
N SER A 92 13.55 -12.37 23.49
CA SER A 92 13.05 -12.61 24.84
C SER A 92 13.29 -11.43 25.79
N TYR A 93 14.47 -10.80 25.74
CA TYR A 93 14.71 -9.58 26.53
C TYR A 93 13.77 -8.46 26.10
N ILE A 94 13.68 -8.20 24.80
CA ILE A 94 12.91 -7.10 24.22
C ILE A 94 11.40 -7.25 24.46
N ASP A 95 10.86 -8.46 24.30
CA ASP A 95 9.42 -8.72 24.33
C ASP A 95 8.86 -8.80 25.76
N ASN A 96 9.68 -9.24 26.72
CA ASN A 96 9.26 -9.40 28.12
C ASN A 96 9.38 -8.12 28.96
N ASN A 97 9.93 -7.04 28.40
CA ASN A 97 10.25 -5.84 29.16
C ASN A 97 9.72 -4.59 28.44
N LYS A 98 9.08 -3.69 29.21
CA LYS A 98 8.58 -2.42 28.68
C LYS A 98 9.70 -1.51 28.18
N VAL A 99 10.83 -1.48 28.87
CA VAL A 99 12.04 -0.76 28.46
C VAL A 99 13.24 -1.67 28.64
N VAL A 100 14.04 -1.85 27.58
CA VAL A 100 15.31 -2.59 27.63
C VAL A 100 16.43 -1.68 27.16
N ILE A 101 17.52 -1.67 27.90
CA ILE A 101 18.75 -0.96 27.54
C ILE A 101 19.86 -1.99 27.41
N PHE A 102 20.24 -2.32 26.18
CA PHE A 102 21.49 -3.06 25.96
C PHE A 102 22.66 -2.11 26.19
N SER A 103 23.51 -2.45 27.15
CA SER A 103 24.45 -1.55 27.80
C SER A 103 25.83 -2.20 27.95
N LYS A 104 26.82 -1.40 28.36
CA LYS A 104 28.05 -1.89 28.99
C LYS A 104 28.30 -1.13 30.29
N SER A 105 28.78 -1.83 31.33
CA SER A 105 28.92 -1.28 32.68
C SER A 105 29.88 -0.07 32.74
N THR A 106 30.87 -0.03 31.84
CA THR A 106 31.87 1.04 31.73
C THR A 106 31.43 2.24 30.88
N CYS A 107 30.35 2.13 30.10
CA CYS A 107 29.98 3.13 29.11
C CYS A 107 29.29 4.37 29.73
N PRO A 108 29.84 5.59 29.55
CA PRO A 108 29.24 6.82 30.09
C PRO A 108 27.91 7.18 29.43
N PHE A 109 27.74 6.92 28.13
CA PHE A 109 26.47 7.13 27.43
C PHE A 109 25.36 6.21 27.92
N CYS A 110 25.71 4.96 28.29
CA CYS A 110 24.76 4.04 28.92
C CYS A 110 24.30 4.56 30.29
N ARG A 111 25.24 5.09 31.09
CA ARG A 111 24.90 5.73 32.38
C ARG A 111 23.98 6.93 32.21
N LYS A 112 24.22 7.77 31.19
CA LYS A 112 23.37 8.94 30.89
C LYS A 112 21.93 8.53 30.56
N VAL A 113 21.74 7.53 29.70
CA VAL A 113 20.39 7.00 29.36
C VAL A 113 19.71 6.39 30.58
N LYS A 114 20.41 5.57 31.36
CA LYS A 114 19.88 5.00 32.60
C LYS A 114 19.44 6.07 33.58
N ALA A 115 20.28 7.09 33.80
CA ALA A 115 19.97 8.22 34.68
C ALA A 115 18.74 8.99 34.19
N LEU A 116 18.57 9.17 32.87
CA LEU A 116 17.37 9.75 32.30
C LEU A 116 16.12 8.92 32.66
N PHE A 117 16.09 7.62 32.35
CA PHE A 117 14.93 6.77 32.68
C PHE A 117 14.64 6.74 34.20
N SER A 118 15.68 6.69 35.04
CA SER A 118 15.52 6.80 36.50
C SER A 118 14.93 8.15 36.92
N SER A 119 15.36 9.26 36.32
CA SER A 119 14.83 10.60 36.62
C SER A 119 13.37 10.76 36.21
N LEU A 120 12.92 10.00 35.19
CA LEU A 120 11.53 9.94 34.75
C LEU A 120 10.68 8.97 35.59
N GLY A 121 11.27 8.28 36.57
CA GLY A 121 10.57 7.27 37.38
C GLY A 121 10.18 6.01 36.60
N VAL A 122 10.79 5.75 35.44
CA VAL A 122 10.44 4.64 34.56
C VAL A 122 11.31 3.42 34.87
N GLN A 123 10.67 2.30 35.16
CA GLN A 123 11.32 1.00 35.31
C GLN A 123 11.90 0.53 33.97
N TYR A 124 13.16 0.09 33.98
CA TYR A 124 13.84 -0.45 32.80
C TYR A 124 14.71 -1.65 33.16
N THR A 125 14.93 -2.53 32.19
CA THR A 125 15.84 -3.67 32.30
C THR A 125 17.13 -3.34 31.55
N SER A 126 18.26 -3.38 32.24
CA SER A 126 19.58 -3.15 31.64
C SER A 126 20.31 -4.47 31.42
N ILE A 127 20.76 -4.71 30.20
CA ILE A 127 21.54 -5.90 29.83
C ILE A 127 22.99 -5.46 29.65
N GLU A 128 23.84 -5.69 30.65
CA GLU A 128 25.27 -5.37 30.59
C GLU A 128 26.02 -6.41 29.76
N LEU A 129 26.23 -6.11 28.47
CA LEU A 129 26.84 -7.00 27.49
C LEU A 129 28.29 -7.39 27.84
N ASP A 130 28.96 -6.63 28.71
CA ASP A 130 30.29 -6.93 29.22
C ASP A 130 30.30 -7.86 30.45
N GLN A 131 29.12 -8.15 31.01
CA GLN A 131 28.97 -8.97 32.23
C GLN A 131 28.21 -10.29 31.98
N ILE A 132 27.69 -10.49 30.78
CA ILE A 132 26.97 -11.70 30.39
C ILE A 132 27.81 -12.60 29.48
N GLN A 133 27.63 -13.90 29.63
CA GLN A 133 28.25 -14.89 28.75
C GLN A 133 27.77 -14.69 27.30
N HIS A 134 28.69 -14.72 26.34
CA HIS A 134 28.44 -14.44 24.93
C HIS A 134 27.93 -13.02 24.61
N GLY A 135 28.20 -12.05 25.47
CA GLY A 135 27.74 -10.67 25.27
C GLY A 135 28.31 -9.96 24.03
N ALA A 136 29.51 -10.33 23.57
CA ALA A 136 30.08 -9.80 22.33
C ALA A 136 29.33 -10.30 21.08
N GLU A 137 28.96 -11.58 21.08
CA GLU A 137 28.16 -12.23 20.04
C GLU A 137 26.72 -11.71 20.03
N LEU A 138 26.13 -11.49 21.22
CA LEU A 138 24.85 -10.80 21.36
C LEU A 138 24.92 -9.38 20.79
N GLN A 139 25.97 -8.61 21.08
CA GLN A 139 26.14 -7.26 20.53
C GLN A 139 26.23 -7.29 19.00
N LYS A 140 26.96 -8.25 18.43
CA LYS A 140 27.10 -8.41 16.97
C LYS A 140 25.77 -8.77 16.32
N THR A 141 25.04 -9.70 16.91
CA THR A 141 23.69 -10.08 16.46
C THR A 141 22.72 -8.91 16.57
N LEU A 142 22.74 -8.20 17.70
CA LEU A 142 21.93 -7.00 17.91
C LEU A 142 22.24 -5.94 16.84
N ALA A 143 23.52 -5.74 16.50
CA ALA A 143 23.91 -4.80 15.46
C ALA A 143 23.35 -5.15 14.07
N THR A 144 23.20 -6.43 13.74
CA THR A 144 22.51 -6.83 12.49
C THR A 144 21.02 -6.51 12.51
N ARG A 145 20.39 -6.52 13.69
CA ARG A 145 18.96 -6.19 13.87
C ARG A 145 18.69 -4.69 13.87
N THR A 146 19.59 -3.90 14.45
CA THR A 146 19.40 -2.45 14.66
C THR A 146 20.18 -1.59 13.67
N ASN A 147 21.04 -2.20 12.86
CA ASN A 147 22.03 -1.53 12.03
C ASN A 147 22.95 -0.57 12.84
N ARG A 148 23.18 -0.89 14.12
CA ARG A 148 24.01 -0.09 15.03
C ARG A 148 24.87 -0.98 15.90
N SER A 149 26.19 -0.77 15.88
CA SER A 149 27.15 -1.54 16.68
C SER A 149 27.40 -0.96 18.06
N THR A 150 27.05 0.30 18.31
CA THR A 150 27.33 1.02 19.56
C THR A 150 26.34 0.67 20.68
N VAL A 151 26.71 0.97 21.93
CA VAL A 151 25.82 0.97 23.12
C VAL A 151 25.73 2.39 23.69
N PRO A 152 24.59 2.80 24.31
CA PRO A 152 23.40 1.99 24.58
C PRO A 152 22.58 1.72 23.32
N GLN A 153 21.79 0.64 23.35
CA GLN A 153 20.69 0.42 22.41
C GLN A 153 19.41 0.26 23.21
N VAL A 154 18.52 1.23 23.05
CA VAL A 154 17.28 1.35 23.83
C VAL A 154 16.13 0.77 23.04
N PHE A 155 15.34 -0.08 23.69
CA PHE A 155 14.10 -0.62 23.18
C PHE A 155 12.97 -0.23 24.12
N ILE A 156 11.83 0.19 23.55
CA ILE A 156 10.62 0.53 24.31
C ILE A 156 9.46 -0.26 23.70
N ARG A 157 8.78 -1.07 24.51
CA ARG A 157 7.66 -1.95 24.11
C ARG A 157 7.96 -2.75 22.85
N GLY A 158 9.12 -3.40 22.81
CA GLY A 158 9.51 -4.22 21.66
C GLY A 158 10.24 -3.48 20.53
N VAL A 159 10.17 -2.14 20.48
CA VAL A 159 10.64 -1.34 19.35
C VAL A 159 12.02 -0.77 19.63
N PHE A 160 12.96 -0.95 18.69
CA PHE A 160 14.26 -0.30 18.75
C PHE A 160 14.11 1.21 18.58
N TYR A 161 14.65 1.95 19.53
CA TYR A 161 14.53 3.41 19.58
C TYR A 161 15.76 4.12 19.05
N GLY A 162 16.94 3.65 19.46
CA GLY A 162 18.18 4.32 19.15
C GLY A 162 19.20 4.18 20.28
N GLY A 163 20.20 5.07 20.24
CA GLY A 163 21.25 5.17 21.22
C GLY A 163 21.03 6.32 22.19
N CYS A 164 22.11 6.83 22.77
CA CYS A 164 22.02 7.91 23.75
C CYS A 164 21.43 9.18 23.15
N ASP A 165 21.98 9.66 22.03
CA ASP A 165 21.56 10.94 21.43
C ASP A 165 20.10 10.92 21.00
N ASP A 166 19.64 9.82 20.39
CA ASP A 166 18.24 9.64 19.99
C ASP A 166 17.30 9.69 21.21
N THR A 167 17.70 9.06 22.32
CA THR A 167 16.92 9.02 23.57
C THR A 167 16.86 10.38 24.25
N MET A 168 17.96 11.15 24.26
CA MET A 168 17.97 12.49 24.84
C MET A 168 17.14 13.47 24.00
N ALA A 169 17.33 13.48 22.67
CA ALA A 169 16.59 14.35 21.76
C ALA A 169 15.07 14.09 21.79
N ALA A 170 14.69 12.85 22.05
CA ALA A 170 13.31 12.46 22.24
C ALA A 170 12.69 13.00 23.52
N HIS A 171 13.45 12.95 24.62
CA HIS A 171 13.01 13.50 25.89
C HIS A 171 12.82 15.01 25.80
N GLU A 172 13.77 15.71 25.17
CA GLU A 172 13.70 17.16 24.96
C GLU A 172 12.47 17.58 24.15
N ARG A 173 12.03 16.74 23.20
CA ARG A 173 10.83 16.98 22.39
C ARG A 173 9.54 16.40 22.98
N GLY A 174 9.59 15.80 24.17
CA GLY A 174 8.44 15.14 24.83
C GLY A 174 8.00 13.80 24.22
N ALA A 175 8.60 13.36 23.10
CA ALA A 175 8.25 12.10 22.43
C ALA A 175 8.57 10.86 23.28
N LEU A 176 9.57 10.95 24.17
CA LEU A 176 9.92 9.84 25.06
C LEU A 176 8.81 9.60 26.11
N GLN A 177 8.25 10.65 26.69
CA GLN A 177 7.15 10.57 27.66
C GLN A 177 5.93 9.85 27.06
N ASP A 178 5.48 10.28 25.88
CA ASP A 178 4.36 9.66 25.16
C ASP A 178 4.52 8.14 24.93
N MET A 179 5.76 7.68 24.78
CA MET A 179 6.05 6.26 24.55
C MET A 179 6.09 5.44 25.84
N LEU A 180 6.38 6.09 26.97
CA LEU A 180 6.56 5.47 28.28
C LEU A 180 5.31 5.56 29.15
N GLU A 181 4.43 6.53 28.92
CA GLU A 181 3.20 6.66 29.68
C GLU A 181 2.29 5.44 29.47
N ASP A 182 1.87 4.84 30.59
CA ASP A 182 0.69 3.99 30.60
C ASP A 182 -0.51 4.91 30.79
N HIS A 183 -1.47 4.80 29.89
CA HIS A 183 -2.70 5.58 29.94
C HIS A 183 -3.87 4.69 30.38
N PRO A 184 -4.95 5.26 30.95
CA PRO A 184 -6.10 4.48 31.39
C PRO A 184 -6.98 3.95 30.24
N TYR A 185 -6.69 4.35 29.00
CA TYR A 185 -7.52 4.01 27.83
C TYR A 185 -7.35 2.56 27.34
N GLU A 186 -8.41 2.01 26.74
CA GLU A 186 -8.43 0.64 26.21
C GLU A 186 -7.40 0.42 25.10
N TYR A 187 -7.14 1.43 24.28
CA TYR A 187 -6.23 1.38 23.12
C TYR A 187 -5.21 2.52 23.12
N ASP A 188 -3.99 2.25 22.63
CA ASP A 188 -3.00 3.30 22.33
C ASP A 188 -3.45 4.16 21.13
N LEU A 189 -4.08 3.51 20.15
CA LEU A 189 -4.57 4.15 18.93
C LEU A 189 -5.91 3.56 18.51
N VAL A 190 -6.86 4.42 18.16
CA VAL A 190 -8.02 4.04 17.36
C VAL A 190 -7.98 4.73 16.00
N VAL A 191 -8.13 3.95 14.94
CA VAL A 191 -8.24 4.44 13.57
C VAL A 191 -9.71 4.36 13.14
N ILE A 192 -10.28 5.48 12.67
CA ILE A 192 -11.66 5.58 12.20
C ILE A 192 -11.66 5.55 10.67
N GLY A 193 -11.95 4.39 10.09
CA GLY A 193 -11.96 4.13 8.65
C GLY A 193 -10.96 3.02 8.27
N GLY A 194 -11.47 1.91 7.74
CA GLY A 194 -10.69 0.75 7.31
C GLY A 194 -10.32 0.77 5.83
N GLY A 195 -10.04 1.96 5.29
CA GLY A 195 -9.53 2.16 3.94
C GLY A 195 -8.01 2.07 3.83
N SER A 196 -7.47 2.46 2.67
CA SER A 196 -6.04 2.33 2.36
C SER A 196 -5.11 2.98 3.39
N GLY A 197 -5.40 4.23 3.78
CA GLY A 197 -4.60 4.92 4.80
C GLY A 197 -4.80 4.35 6.20
N GLY A 198 -6.05 4.07 6.58
CA GLY A 198 -6.37 3.55 7.91
C GLY A 198 -5.77 2.18 8.19
N LEU A 199 -5.86 1.25 7.22
CA LEU A 199 -5.23 -0.07 7.30
C LEU A 199 -3.69 0.02 7.33
N SER A 200 -3.10 0.97 6.60
CA SER A 200 -1.65 1.20 6.63
C SER A 200 -1.20 1.68 8.01
N ALA A 201 -1.87 2.71 8.54
CA ALA A 201 -1.57 3.28 9.84
C ALA A 201 -1.77 2.27 10.98
N SER A 202 -2.90 1.54 10.98
CA SER A 202 -3.24 0.61 12.06
C SER A 202 -2.26 -0.56 12.14
N LYS A 203 -1.94 -1.18 10.99
CA LYS A 203 -0.95 -2.26 10.92
C LYS A 203 0.43 -1.74 11.34
N LYS A 204 0.83 -0.56 10.84
CA LYS A 204 2.15 -0.03 11.17
C LYS A 204 2.28 0.31 12.65
N ALA A 205 1.25 0.88 13.28
CA ALA A 205 1.25 1.16 14.71
C ALA A 205 1.31 -0.13 15.55
N ALA A 206 0.59 -1.18 15.15
CA ALA A 206 0.63 -2.47 15.84
C ALA A 206 2.00 -3.16 15.74
N GLN A 207 2.64 -3.12 14.56
CA GLN A 207 4.04 -3.55 14.38
C GLN A 207 5.03 -2.78 15.25
N LEU A 208 4.66 -1.59 15.72
CA LEU A 208 5.42 -0.76 16.66
C LEU A 208 4.98 -0.97 18.13
N GLY A 209 4.40 -2.13 18.43
CA GLY A 209 4.10 -2.56 19.81
C GLY A 209 2.88 -1.87 20.43
N ARG A 210 2.01 -1.25 19.62
CA ARG A 210 0.81 -0.54 20.11
C ARG A 210 -0.43 -1.42 20.07
N LYS A 211 -1.29 -1.25 21.07
CA LYS A 211 -2.63 -1.83 21.11
C LYS A 211 -3.56 -0.95 20.27
N VAL A 212 -3.96 -1.46 19.10
CA VAL A 212 -4.69 -0.70 18.10
C VAL A 212 -6.09 -1.28 17.88
N ALA A 213 -7.09 -0.42 17.72
CA ALA A 213 -8.34 -0.77 17.05
C ALA A 213 -8.48 -0.03 15.72
N VAL A 214 -9.09 -0.69 14.74
CA VAL A 214 -9.54 -0.07 13.50
C VAL A 214 -11.04 -0.27 13.35
N LEU A 215 -11.77 0.84 13.19
CA LEU A 215 -13.20 0.87 12.94
C LEU A 215 -13.40 0.97 11.43
N ASP A 216 -14.26 0.13 10.86
CA ASP A 216 -14.73 0.29 9.49
C ASP A 216 -16.24 0.04 9.43
N PHE A 217 -16.96 0.92 8.75
CA PHE A 217 -18.39 0.73 8.50
C PHE A 217 -18.76 1.34 7.16
N VAL A 218 -19.28 0.50 6.28
CA VAL A 218 -19.73 0.91 4.95
C VAL A 218 -21.21 1.25 5.02
N GLU A 219 -21.53 2.54 5.11
CA GLU A 219 -22.90 3.04 4.94
C GLU A 219 -23.38 2.68 3.53
N PRO A 220 -24.52 1.98 3.38
CA PRO A 220 -25.01 1.57 2.07
C PRO A 220 -25.24 2.75 1.12
N THR A 221 -25.16 2.48 -0.19
CA THR A 221 -25.61 3.44 -1.21
C THR A 221 -27.14 3.60 -1.12
N PRO A 222 -27.75 4.60 -1.82
CA PRO A 222 -29.21 4.69 -1.90
C PRO A 222 -29.91 3.41 -2.40
N LEU A 223 -29.21 2.57 -3.18
CA LEU A 223 -29.70 1.27 -3.65
C LEU A 223 -29.41 0.10 -2.68
N GLY A 224 -28.79 0.37 -1.54
CA GLY A 224 -28.44 -0.65 -0.55
C GLY A 224 -27.11 -1.38 -0.83
N THR A 225 -26.33 -0.95 -1.83
CA THR A 225 -25.02 -1.54 -2.13
C THR A 225 -24.07 -1.31 -0.96
N THR A 226 -23.37 -2.37 -0.55
CA THR A 226 -22.36 -2.35 0.53
C THR A 226 -21.24 -3.32 0.18
N TRP A 227 -20.09 -3.20 0.85
CA TRP A 227 -18.90 -4.01 0.58
C TRP A 227 -18.11 -4.33 1.85
N GLY A 228 -16.99 -5.05 1.69
CA GLY A 228 -16.12 -5.50 2.77
C GLY A 228 -14.99 -4.54 3.12
N LEU A 229 -14.16 -4.94 4.08
CA LEU A 229 -13.00 -4.18 4.54
C LEU A 229 -12.00 -3.87 3.40
N GLY A 230 -11.41 -2.68 3.39
CA GLY A 230 -10.43 -2.25 2.38
C GLY A 230 -10.67 -0.84 1.84
N GLY A 231 -11.84 -0.26 2.14
CA GLY A 231 -12.25 1.07 1.71
C GLY A 231 -12.51 1.19 0.21
N THR A 232 -12.55 2.43 -0.28
CA THR A 232 -12.94 2.79 -1.65
C THR A 232 -12.09 2.09 -2.69
N CYS A 233 -10.76 2.20 -2.63
CA CYS A 233 -9.88 1.72 -3.71
C CYS A 233 -10.01 0.21 -3.98
N VAL A 234 -10.17 -0.59 -2.92
CA VAL A 234 -10.29 -2.05 -3.00
C VAL A 234 -11.63 -2.46 -3.59
N ASN A 235 -12.72 -1.83 -3.13
CA ASN A 235 -14.07 -2.34 -3.39
C ASN A 235 -14.79 -1.62 -4.53
N VAL A 236 -14.61 -0.31 -4.67
CA VAL A 236 -15.39 0.57 -5.55
C VAL A 236 -14.55 1.67 -6.19
N GLY A 237 -13.27 1.39 -6.41
CA GLY A 237 -12.28 2.36 -6.86
C GLY A 237 -11.22 1.72 -7.72
N CYS A 238 -9.94 1.98 -7.41
CA CYS A 238 -8.81 1.64 -8.29
C CYS A 238 -8.78 0.19 -8.78
N ILE A 239 -9.07 -0.79 -7.92
CA ILE A 239 -9.00 -2.22 -8.25
C ILE A 239 -10.05 -2.60 -9.30
N PRO A 240 -11.37 -2.51 -9.03
CA PRO A 240 -12.37 -2.84 -10.05
C PRO A 240 -12.30 -1.89 -11.25
N LYS A 241 -11.99 -0.60 -11.06
CA LYS A 241 -11.79 0.36 -12.15
C LYS A 241 -10.73 -0.12 -13.13
N LYS A 242 -9.53 -0.50 -12.65
CA LYS A 242 -8.43 -0.92 -13.52
C LYS A 242 -8.71 -2.28 -14.17
N LEU A 243 -9.38 -3.21 -13.48
CA LEU A 243 -9.79 -4.48 -14.06
C LEU A 243 -10.83 -4.30 -15.18
N MET A 244 -11.82 -3.41 -15.01
CA MET A 244 -12.78 -3.08 -16.06
C MET A 244 -12.15 -2.29 -17.20
N HIS A 245 -11.21 -1.38 -16.91
CA HIS A 245 -10.38 -0.72 -17.92
C HIS A 245 -9.61 -1.73 -18.76
N THR A 246 -8.93 -2.70 -18.14
CA THR A 246 -8.26 -3.79 -18.86
C THR A 246 -9.24 -4.57 -19.75
N ALA A 247 -10.45 -4.86 -19.28
CA ALA A 247 -11.47 -5.50 -20.11
C ALA A 247 -11.90 -4.63 -21.31
N GLY A 248 -11.99 -3.31 -21.12
CA GLY A 248 -12.21 -2.34 -22.20
C GLY A 248 -11.06 -2.29 -23.20
N LEU A 249 -9.80 -2.33 -22.73
CA LEU A 249 -8.61 -2.41 -23.58
C LEU A 249 -8.57 -3.71 -24.39
N ILE A 250 -8.96 -4.85 -23.78
CA ILE A 250 -9.09 -6.12 -24.51
C ILE A 250 -10.12 -5.99 -25.63
N GLY A 251 -11.25 -5.32 -25.40
CA GLY A 251 -12.24 -5.03 -26.44
C GLY A 251 -11.66 -4.26 -27.63
N GLN A 252 -10.73 -3.33 -27.39
CA GLN A 252 -10.00 -2.65 -28.47
C GLN A 252 -8.94 -3.55 -29.12
N LEU A 253 -8.18 -4.32 -28.34
CA LEU A 253 -7.16 -5.23 -28.85
C LEU A 253 -7.74 -6.32 -29.76
N LEU A 254 -8.97 -6.75 -29.51
CA LEU A 254 -9.69 -7.67 -30.41
C LEU A 254 -9.92 -7.08 -31.81
N LYS A 255 -10.04 -5.75 -31.94
CA LYS A 255 -10.08 -5.08 -33.24
C LYS A 255 -8.71 -5.17 -33.93
N ASP A 256 -7.66 -4.84 -33.20
CA ASP A 256 -6.28 -4.85 -33.68
C ASP A 256 -5.81 -6.26 -34.09
N ALA A 257 -6.26 -7.28 -33.36
CA ALA A 257 -5.85 -8.67 -33.55
C ALA A 257 -6.10 -9.16 -35.00
N ASN A 258 -7.13 -8.64 -35.68
CA ASN A 258 -7.39 -8.94 -37.09
C ASN A 258 -6.21 -8.53 -38.00
N TYR A 259 -5.59 -7.37 -37.74
CA TYR A 259 -4.44 -6.88 -38.51
C TYR A 259 -3.16 -7.67 -38.21
N TYR A 260 -3.08 -8.27 -37.02
CA TYR A 260 -2.01 -9.19 -36.64
C TYR A 260 -2.25 -10.65 -37.09
N GLY A 261 -3.30 -10.91 -37.87
CA GLY A 261 -3.56 -12.22 -38.49
C GLY A 261 -4.40 -13.19 -37.65
N TRP A 262 -4.95 -12.76 -36.50
CA TRP A 262 -5.88 -13.58 -35.73
C TRP A 262 -7.24 -13.66 -36.43
N ARG A 263 -7.87 -14.85 -36.43
CA ARG A 263 -9.15 -15.14 -37.11
C ARG A 263 -10.03 -16.03 -36.24
N THR A 264 -11.33 -16.08 -36.53
CA THR A 264 -12.26 -17.06 -35.96
C THR A 264 -12.09 -18.42 -36.65
N ILE A 265 -12.57 -19.50 -36.02
CA ILE A 265 -12.42 -20.89 -36.51
C ILE A 265 -13.02 -21.07 -37.91
N ASP A 266 -14.13 -20.38 -38.20
CA ASP A 266 -14.85 -20.55 -39.46
C ASP A 266 -14.34 -19.62 -40.57
N ASP A 267 -13.40 -18.70 -40.28
CA ASP A 267 -12.79 -17.72 -41.20
C ASP A 267 -13.80 -16.84 -41.98
N GLN A 268 -15.09 -16.93 -41.67
CA GLN A 268 -16.17 -16.19 -42.33
C GLN A 268 -16.35 -14.77 -41.78
N ASP A 269 -15.83 -14.52 -40.57
CA ASP A 269 -15.95 -13.25 -39.90
C ASP A 269 -14.59 -12.54 -39.86
N LEU A 270 -14.35 -11.67 -40.83
CA LEU A 270 -13.14 -10.84 -40.93
C LEU A 270 -13.01 -9.80 -39.79
N GLU A 271 -13.97 -9.77 -38.85
CA GLU A 271 -14.01 -8.83 -37.72
C GLU A 271 -14.33 -9.55 -36.40
N LEU A 272 -13.28 -10.00 -35.68
CA LEU A 272 -13.37 -10.64 -34.35
C LEU A 272 -14.27 -9.90 -33.34
N ASN A 273 -14.30 -8.57 -33.42
CA ASN A 273 -15.10 -7.70 -32.54
C ASN A 273 -16.60 -7.72 -32.83
N LYS A 274 -17.05 -8.25 -33.98
CA LYS A 274 -18.48 -8.42 -34.31
C LYS A 274 -19.03 -9.77 -33.83
N THR A 275 -18.17 -10.79 -33.74
CA THR A 275 -18.54 -12.15 -33.36
C THR A 275 -18.42 -12.39 -31.87
N ILE A 276 -17.38 -11.83 -31.24
CA ILE A 276 -17.13 -11.99 -29.80
C ILE A 276 -17.96 -10.97 -29.03
N LYS A 277 -18.86 -11.45 -28.18
CA LYS A 277 -19.65 -10.61 -27.27
C LYS A 277 -19.07 -10.65 -25.86
N HIS A 278 -18.94 -9.49 -25.25
CA HIS A 278 -18.56 -9.37 -23.84
C HIS A 278 -19.68 -9.85 -22.90
N ASN A 279 -19.32 -10.60 -21.86
CA ASN A 279 -20.24 -11.06 -20.82
C ASN A 279 -20.00 -10.29 -19.51
N TRP A 280 -20.85 -9.29 -19.25
CA TRP A 280 -20.83 -8.46 -18.04
C TRP A 280 -20.86 -9.28 -16.75
N MET A 281 -21.76 -10.27 -16.67
CA MET A 281 -21.94 -11.05 -15.44
C MET A 281 -20.70 -11.87 -15.12
N LYS A 282 -20.04 -12.43 -16.14
CA LYS A 282 -18.79 -13.18 -15.93
C LYS A 282 -17.68 -12.26 -15.44
N MET A 283 -17.54 -11.06 -16.02
CA MET A 283 -16.56 -10.07 -15.56
C MET A 283 -16.82 -9.66 -14.10
N ILE A 284 -18.06 -9.33 -13.76
CA ILE A 284 -18.44 -8.95 -12.38
C ILE A 284 -18.17 -10.08 -11.40
N GLU A 285 -18.53 -11.32 -11.75
CA GLU A 285 -18.25 -12.49 -10.91
C GLU A 285 -16.75 -12.57 -10.53
N GLU A 286 -15.86 -12.52 -11.52
CA GLU A 286 -14.42 -12.65 -11.29
C GLU A 286 -13.82 -11.44 -10.55
N ILE A 287 -14.24 -10.22 -10.89
CA ILE A 287 -13.81 -9.01 -10.18
C ILE A 287 -14.25 -9.08 -8.72
N GLN A 288 -15.49 -9.48 -8.44
CA GLN A 288 -16.00 -9.59 -7.08
C GLN A 288 -15.33 -10.73 -6.30
N ASN A 289 -14.96 -11.83 -6.95
CA ASN A 289 -14.16 -12.89 -6.32
C ASN A 289 -12.78 -12.37 -5.89
N HIS A 290 -12.11 -11.59 -6.74
CA HIS A 290 -10.86 -10.95 -6.39
C HIS A 290 -11.01 -9.96 -5.22
N ILE A 291 -12.04 -9.11 -5.24
CA ILE A 291 -12.32 -8.16 -4.15
C ILE A 291 -12.58 -8.89 -2.83
N LYS A 292 -13.39 -9.96 -2.83
CA LYS A 292 -13.65 -10.78 -1.63
C LYS A 292 -12.35 -11.39 -1.07
N SER A 293 -11.46 -11.85 -1.95
CA SER A 293 -10.13 -12.33 -1.55
C SER A 293 -9.31 -11.24 -0.86
N LEU A 294 -9.30 -10.02 -1.40
CA LEU A 294 -8.63 -8.87 -0.77
C LEU A 294 -9.27 -8.52 0.58
N ASN A 295 -10.60 -8.48 0.68
CA ASN A 295 -11.30 -8.21 1.94
C ASN A 295 -10.91 -9.24 3.01
N PHE A 296 -10.86 -10.52 2.64
CA PHE A 296 -10.42 -11.60 3.52
C PHE A 296 -8.95 -11.42 3.93
N GLY A 297 -8.07 -11.16 2.97
CA GLY A 297 -6.65 -10.91 3.20
C GLY A 297 -6.39 -9.78 4.20
N TYR A 298 -7.09 -8.65 4.08
CA TYR A 298 -6.97 -7.55 5.05
C TYR A 298 -7.42 -7.95 6.46
N ARG A 299 -8.51 -8.71 6.59
CA ARG A 299 -8.96 -9.21 7.90
C ARG A 299 -7.94 -10.17 8.52
N VAL A 300 -7.31 -11.01 7.71
CA VAL A 300 -6.23 -11.91 8.16
C VAL A 300 -5.03 -11.11 8.63
N GLN A 301 -4.54 -10.15 7.84
CA GLN A 301 -3.41 -9.29 8.20
C GLN A 301 -3.65 -8.53 9.50
N LEU A 302 -4.84 -7.94 9.69
CA LEU A 302 -5.17 -7.24 10.94
C LEU A 302 -5.11 -8.19 12.15
N ARG A 303 -5.61 -9.42 12.01
CA ARG A 303 -5.59 -10.42 13.08
C ARG A 303 -4.16 -10.88 13.41
N GLU A 304 -3.33 -11.12 12.39
CA GLU A 304 -1.92 -11.52 12.55
C GLU A 304 -1.11 -10.45 13.27
N GLU A 305 -1.38 -9.18 12.95
CA GLU A 305 -0.79 -8.01 13.60
C GLU A 305 -1.46 -7.66 14.94
N LYS A 306 -2.43 -8.46 15.41
CA LYS A 306 -3.19 -8.26 16.66
C LYS A 306 -3.93 -6.91 16.72
N VAL A 307 -4.29 -6.34 15.58
CA VAL A 307 -5.17 -5.17 15.49
C VAL A 307 -6.61 -5.61 15.73
N THR A 308 -7.31 -4.95 16.67
CA THR A 308 -8.74 -5.21 16.88
C THR A 308 -9.54 -4.58 15.75
N TYR A 309 -10.15 -5.41 14.90
CA TYR A 309 -11.06 -4.94 13.86
C TYR A 309 -12.50 -4.89 14.38
N LEU A 310 -13.12 -3.72 14.32
CA LEU A 310 -14.53 -3.52 14.65
C LEU A 310 -15.29 -3.06 13.41
N ASN A 311 -16.23 -3.89 12.95
CA ASN A 311 -17.15 -3.52 11.86
C ASN A 311 -18.28 -2.66 12.43
N SER A 312 -17.97 -1.42 12.76
CA SER A 312 -18.84 -0.53 13.53
C SER A 312 -18.61 0.92 13.15
N TYR A 313 -19.70 1.68 13.11
CA TYR A 313 -19.66 3.12 12.88
C TYR A 313 -19.17 3.82 14.14
N GLY A 314 -18.08 4.58 14.04
CA GLY A 314 -17.45 5.30 15.16
C GLY A 314 -17.81 6.78 15.18
N SER A 315 -18.14 7.31 16.36
CA SER A 315 -18.37 8.74 16.57
C SER A 315 -17.82 9.19 17.92
N PHE A 316 -17.21 10.37 17.97
CA PHE A 316 -16.70 10.96 19.21
C PHE A 316 -17.84 11.37 20.12
N ILE A 317 -17.76 10.92 21.38
CA ILE A 317 -18.61 11.42 22.48
C ILE A 317 -17.86 12.50 23.26
N ASP A 318 -16.56 12.30 23.47
CA ASP A 318 -15.65 13.23 24.14
C ASP A 318 -14.22 13.06 23.59
N SER A 319 -13.26 13.78 24.17
CA SER A 319 -11.86 13.84 23.74
C SER A 319 -11.19 12.46 23.59
N HIS A 320 -11.56 11.46 24.39
CA HIS A 320 -10.90 10.16 24.43
C HIS A 320 -11.86 8.95 24.35
N THR A 321 -13.14 9.18 24.07
CA THR A 321 -14.17 8.14 23.98
C THR A 321 -14.89 8.16 22.64
N LEU A 322 -14.94 7.00 21.98
CA LEU A 322 -15.76 6.76 20.80
C LEU A 322 -16.97 5.89 21.14
N LYS A 323 -18.16 6.32 20.69
CA LYS A 323 -19.33 5.45 20.52
C LYS A 323 -19.14 4.64 19.25
N THR A 324 -19.24 3.32 19.37
CA THR A 324 -19.26 2.40 18.24
C THR A 324 -20.64 1.78 18.10
N VAL A 325 -21.16 1.70 16.88
CA VAL A 325 -22.45 1.08 16.56
C VAL A 325 -22.25 0.02 15.47
N ASP A 326 -22.52 -1.25 15.76
CA ASP A 326 -22.39 -2.32 14.78
C ASP A 326 -23.59 -2.40 13.81
N LYS A 327 -23.52 -3.29 12.83
CA LYS A 327 -24.62 -3.53 11.87
C LYS A 327 -25.93 -4.00 12.52
N LYS A 328 -25.90 -4.50 13.76
CA LYS A 328 -27.08 -4.93 14.53
C LYS A 328 -27.62 -3.81 15.42
N GLY A 329 -27.01 -2.63 15.40
CA GLY A 329 -27.36 -1.51 16.27
C GLY A 329 -26.81 -1.64 17.70
N GLN A 330 -25.93 -2.60 17.98
CA GLN A 330 -25.31 -2.72 19.30
C GLN A 330 -24.32 -1.59 19.52
N ILE A 331 -24.45 -0.96 20.68
CA ILE A 331 -23.62 0.19 21.08
C ILE A 331 -22.55 -0.30 22.05
N LYS A 332 -21.29 0.05 21.78
CA LYS A 332 -20.18 -0.08 22.72
C LYS A 332 -19.36 1.21 22.73
N ASN A 333 -18.97 1.68 23.92
CA ASN A 333 -17.98 2.75 24.05
C ASN A 333 -16.59 2.15 24.16
N ILE A 334 -15.62 2.73 23.46
CA ILE A 334 -14.20 2.40 23.56
C ILE A 334 -13.41 3.67 23.81
N THR A 335 -12.27 3.55 24.49
CA THR A 335 -11.39 4.69 24.80
C THR A 335 -10.02 4.53 24.15
N ALA A 336 -9.41 5.65 23.76
CA ALA A 336 -8.07 5.63 23.18
C ALA A 336 -7.23 6.87 23.54
N ASN A 337 -5.91 6.68 23.56
CA ASN A 337 -4.98 7.79 23.77
C ASN A 337 -4.90 8.72 22.55
N LYS A 338 -4.71 8.14 21.36
CA LYS A 338 -4.62 8.89 20.10
C LYS A 338 -5.64 8.38 19.09
N PHE A 339 -6.02 9.24 18.14
CA PHE A 339 -6.97 8.92 17.08
C PHE A 339 -6.43 9.29 15.71
N ILE A 340 -6.71 8.45 14.70
CA ILE A 340 -6.51 8.79 13.29
C ILE A 340 -7.87 8.71 12.59
N ILE A 341 -8.30 9.82 11.99
CA ILE A 341 -9.48 9.89 11.14
C ILE A 341 -9.04 9.56 9.70
N ALA A 342 -9.66 8.54 9.11
CA ALA A 342 -9.33 8.01 7.78
C ALA A 342 -10.62 7.55 7.05
N THR A 343 -11.70 8.32 7.22
CA THR A 343 -13.06 7.96 6.79
C THR A 343 -13.32 8.11 5.29
N GLY A 344 -12.37 8.69 4.54
CA GLY A 344 -12.45 8.87 3.11
C GLY A 344 -13.60 9.77 2.66
N GLU A 345 -14.03 9.58 1.41
CA GLU A 345 -15.12 10.34 0.80
C GLU A 345 -16.15 9.40 0.17
N ARG A 346 -17.34 9.92 -0.14
CA ARG A 346 -18.39 9.21 -0.89
C ARG A 346 -18.95 10.03 -2.06
N PRO A 347 -19.46 9.39 -3.13
CA PRO A 347 -19.98 10.09 -4.30
C PRO A 347 -21.08 11.09 -3.96
N ARG A 348 -21.04 12.25 -4.63
CA ARG A 348 -22.07 13.29 -4.51
C ARG A 348 -23.22 13.03 -5.50
N TYR A 349 -24.44 13.23 -5.03
CA TYR A 349 -25.63 13.38 -5.88
C TYR A 349 -25.99 14.87 -6.02
N PRO A 350 -26.50 15.32 -7.18
CA PRO A 350 -26.98 16.69 -7.35
C PRO A 350 -28.25 16.91 -6.50
N ASN A 351 -28.35 18.07 -5.84
CA ASN A 351 -29.54 18.46 -5.08
C ASN A 351 -30.61 19.12 -5.97
N ASP A 352 -30.22 19.56 -7.16
CA ASP A 352 -31.01 20.34 -8.12
C ASP A 352 -31.51 19.50 -9.31
N CYS A 353 -31.37 18.17 -9.24
CA CYS A 353 -31.90 17.25 -10.25
C CYS A 353 -32.88 16.27 -9.60
N GLU A 354 -34.16 16.44 -9.89
CA GLU A 354 -35.24 15.58 -9.38
C GLU A 354 -35.05 14.13 -9.87
N GLY A 355 -35.22 13.14 -8.98
CA GLY A 355 -35.08 11.72 -9.28
C GLY A 355 -33.64 11.22 -9.38
N ALA A 356 -32.63 12.10 -9.21
CA ALA A 356 -31.23 11.71 -9.31
C ALA A 356 -30.82 10.67 -8.28
N ARG A 357 -31.24 10.84 -7.01
CA ARG A 357 -30.86 9.93 -5.91
C ARG A 357 -31.63 8.61 -5.95
N GLU A 358 -32.86 8.66 -6.44
CA GLU A 358 -33.81 7.54 -6.45
C GLU A 358 -33.54 6.57 -7.60
N TYR A 359 -33.17 7.08 -8.78
CA TYR A 359 -33.12 6.28 -10.00
C TYR A 359 -31.73 6.10 -10.60
N SER A 360 -30.71 6.78 -10.06
CA SER A 360 -29.37 6.77 -10.63
C SER A 360 -28.35 6.11 -9.70
N ILE A 361 -27.28 5.62 -10.31
CA ILE A 361 -26.17 4.98 -9.61
C ILE A 361 -24.97 5.92 -9.49
N THR A 362 -23.97 5.48 -8.73
CA THR A 362 -22.63 6.08 -8.72
C THR A 362 -21.58 5.02 -9.04
N SER A 363 -20.31 5.39 -9.00
CA SER A 363 -19.20 4.42 -9.04
C SER A 363 -19.33 3.36 -7.94
N ASP A 364 -19.91 3.71 -6.78
CA ASP A 364 -20.06 2.80 -5.65
C ASP A 364 -21.00 1.61 -5.96
N ASP A 365 -21.86 1.73 -6.97
CA ASP A 365 -22.79 0.66 -7.38
C ASP A 365 -22.31 -0.05 -8.65
N LEU A 366 -21.69 0.69 -9.59
CA LEU A 366 -21.34 0.19 -10.93
C LEU A 366 -20.50 -1.09 -10.89
N PHE A 367 -19.52 -1.16 -9.98
CA PHE A 367 -18.55 -2.25 -9.93
C PHE A 367 -19.10 -3.58 -9.42
N SER A 368 -20.33 -3.59 -8.89
CA SER A 368 -21.05 -4.77 -8.42
C SER A 368 -22.44 -4.90 -9.05
N LEU A 369 -22.71 -4.19 -10.14
CA LEU A 369 -24.04 -4.15 -10.75
C LEU A 369 -24.44 -5.56 -11.25
N PRO A 370 -25.58 -6.12 -10.80
CA PRO A 370 -25.96 -7.51 -11.08
C PRO A 370 -26.59 -7.71 -12.47
N TYR A 371 -26.46 -6.72 -13.35
CA TYR A 371 -26.94 -6.73 -14.73
C TYR A 371 -26.07 -5.80 -15.58
N CYS A 372 -26.07 -6.01 -16.90
CA CYS A 372 -25.36 -5.14 -17.82
C CYS A 372 -26.04 -3.76 -17.88
N PRO A 373 -25.29 -2.64 -17.73
CA PRO A 373 -25.88 -1.30 -17.65
C PRO A 373 -26.50 -0.81 -18.98
N GLY A 374 -26.24 -1.48 -20.11
CA GLY A 374 -26.84 -1.13 -21.40
C GLY A 374 -26.47 0.29 -21.86
N LYS A 375 -27.43 1.01 -22.48
CA LYS A 375 -27.23 2.41 -22.88
C LYS A 375 -27.06 3.27 -21.63
N THR A 376 -25.88 3.86 -21.46
CA THR A 376 -25.47 4.52 -20.21
C THR A 376 -25.22 6.01 -20.40
N LEU A 377 -25.82 6.83 -19.53
CA LEU A 377 -25.45 8.24 -19.35
C LEU A 377 -24.50 8.37 -18.15
N VAL A 378 -23.33 8.96 -18.36
CA VAL A 378 -22.42 9.36 -17.29
C VAL A 378 -22.48 10.88 -17.14
N VAL A 379 -22.94 11.36 -15.99
CA VAL A 379 -22.98 12.79 -15.67
C VAL A 379 -21.74 13.17 -14.89
N GLY A 380 -20.95 14.08 -15.44
CA GLY A 380 -19.70 14.55 -14.86
C GLY A 380 -18.54 14.47 -15.84
N ALA A 381 -17.41 15.06 -15.44
CA ALA A 381 -16.19 15.09 -16.26
C ALA A 381 -14.93 14.96 -15.40
N SER A 382 -15.07 14.34 -14.22
CA SER A 382 -13.96 13.92 -13.39
C SER A 382 -13.23 12.73 -14.02
N TYR A 383 -12.05 12.36 -13.51
CA TYR A 383 -11.36 11.15 -13.94
C TYR A 383 -12.28 9.91 -13.79
N VAL A 384 -13.04 9.79 -12.70
CA VAL A 384 -14.01 8.69 -12.51
C VAL A 384 -15.04 8.65 -13.64
N ALA A 385 -15.57 9.82 -14.04
CA ALA A 385 -16.56 9.89 -15.11
C ALA A 385 -15.98 9.39 -16.45
N LEU A 386 -14.79 9.86 -16.81
CA LEU A 386 -14.17 9.54 -18.10
C LEU A 386 -13.63 8.11 -18.14
N GLU A 387 -13.05 7.61 -17.06
CA GLU A 387 -12.61 6.21 -16.94
C GLU A 387 -13.80 5.25 -17.08
N CYS A 388 -14.90 5.50 -16.35
CA CYS A 388 -16.10 4.67 -16.44
C CYS A 388 -16.75 4.73 -17.83
N ALA A 389 -16.91 5.93 -18.39
CA ALA A 389 -17.42 6.05 -19.75
C ALA A 389 -16.54 5.33 -20.77
N GLY A 390 -15.22 5.44 -20.61
CA GLY A 390 -14.22 4.82 -21.46
C GLY A 390 -14.31 3.31 -21.47
N PHE A 391 -14.23 2.66 -20.30
CA PHE A 391 -14.29 1.20 -20.28
C PHE A 391 -15.68 0.68 -20.68
N LEU A 392 -16.78 1.33 -20.32
CA LEU A 392 -18.12 0.92 -20.74
C LEU A 392 -18.24 0.94 -22.27
N ARG A 393 -17.64 1.96 -22.91
CA ARG A 393 -17.56 2.02 -24.37
C ARG A 393 -16.66 0.94 -24.95
N GLY A 394 -15.50 0.68 -24.34
CA GLY A 394 -14.59 -0.40 -24.73
C GLY A 394 -15.21 -1.80 -24.65
N LEU A 395 -16.17 -2.00 -23.75
CA LEU A 395 -16.99 -3.21 -23.64
C LEU A 395 -18.11 -3.31 -24.71
N GLY A 396 -18.25 -2.30 -25.56
CA GLY A 396 -19.21 -2.25 -26.66
C GLY A 396 -20.54 -1.57 -26.35
N LEU A 397 -20.67 -0.87 -25.22
CA LEU A 397 -21.93 -0.21 -24.84
C LEU A 397 -22.12 1.15 -25.52
N ASP A 398 -23.37 1.61 -25.59
CA ASP A 398 -23.71 2.98 -26.00
C ASP A 398 -23.57 3.91 -24.80
N VAL A 399 -22.60 4.82 -24.85
CA VAL A 399 -22.21 5.67 -23.73
C VAL A 399 -22.28 7.13 -24.14
N THR A 400 -22.95 7.93 -23.30
CA THR A 400 -22.97 9.39 -23.41
C THR A 400 -22.40 10.00 -22.13
N VAL A 401 -21.56 11.02 -22.25
CA VAL A 401 -21.03 11.81 -21.15
C VAL A 401 -21.65 13.21 -21.19
N MET A 402 -22.29 13.62 -20.09
CA MET A 402 -22.85 14.96 -19.94
C MET A 402 -21.91 15.83 -19.10
N VAL A 403 -21.41 16.90 -19.71
CA VAL A 403 -20.35 17.74 -19.16
C VAL A 403 -20.88 19.14 -18.90
N ARG A 404 -20.83 19.60 -17.64
CA ARG A 404 -21.25 20.96 -17.28
C ARG A 404 -20.38 22.06 -17.90
N SER A 405 -19.07 21.84 -17.97
CA SER A 405 -18.11 22.88 -18.38
C SER A 405 -16.90 22.30 -19.12
N ILE A 406 -15.84 21.92 -18.39
CA ILE A 406 -14.57 21.40 -18.91
C ILE A 406 -14.32 19.97 -18.43
N LEU A 407 -13.44 19.26 -19.14
CA LEU A 407 -12.96 17.93 -18.77
C LEU A 407 -11.82 18.02 -17.74
N LEU A 408 -11.74 17.04 -16.84
CA LEU A 408 -10.64 16.85 -15.89
C LEU A 408 -10.18 18.15 -15.21
N ARG A 409 -11.12 18.92 -14.65
CA ARG A 409 -10.80 20.18 -13.96
C ARG A 409 -9.69 19.97 -12.93
N GLY A 410 -8.62 20.76 -13.02
CA GLY A 410 -7.44 20.67 -12.16
C GLY A 410 -6.28 19.87 -12.77
N PHE A 411 -6.47 19.24 -13.93
CA PHE A 411 -5.39 18.73 -14.77
C PHE A 411 -5.09 19.72 -15.90
N ASP A 412 -3.92 19.57 -16.53
CA ASP A 412 -3.56 20.29 -17.76
C ASP A 412 -4.68 20.16 -18.80
N GLN A 413 -5.24 21.30 -19.20
CA GLN A 413 -6.41 21.35 -20.06
C GLN A 413 -6.14 20.93 -21.50
N GLU A 414 -4.91 21.10 -22.02
CA GLU A 414 -4.56 20.58 -23.34
C GLU A 414 -4.63 19.05 -23.34
N MET A 415 -4.07 18.43 -22.30
CA MET A 415 -4.13 16.97 -22.13
C MET A 415 -5.58 16.49 -21.94
N ALA A 416 -6.40 17.23 -21.18
CA ALA A 416 -7.80 16.87 -20.94
C ALA A 416 -8.65 16.90 -22.22
N GLU A 417 -8.46 17.88 -23.10
CA GLU A 417 -9.17 17.94 -24.37
C GLU A 417 -8.71 16.81 -25.31
N LYS A 418 -7.40 16.52 -25.40
CA LYS A 418 -6.89 15.37 -26.18
C LYS A 418 -7.46 14.02 -25.72
N VAL A 419 -7.62 13.83 -24.40
CA VAL A 419 -8.32 12.66 -23.84
C VAL A 419 -9.77 12.60 -24.33
N GLY A 420 -10.49 13.73 -24.26
CA GLY A 420 -11.88 13.82 -24.72
C GLY A 420 -12.06 13.57 -26.21
N GLU A 421 -11.15 14.11 -27.03
CA GLU A 421 -11.10 13.93 -28.49
C GLU A 421 -10.93 12.45 -28.83
N TYR A 422 -9.95 11.77 -28.24
CA TYR A 422 -9.74 10.34 -28.46
C TYR A 422 -10.96 9.50 -28.04
N MET A 423 -11.58 9.81 -26.90
CA MET A 423 -12.80 9.12 -26.46
C MET A 423 -13.96 9.31 -27.44
N LYS A 424 -14.10 10.51 -28.03
CA LYS A 424 -15.13 10.81 -29.02
C LYS A 424 -14.89 10.02 -30.32
N GLU A 425 -13.65 9.93 -30.78
CA GLU A 425 -13.25 9.11 -31.93
C GLU A 425 -13.56 7.62 -31.70
N GLU A 426 -13.36 7.12 -30.48
CA GLU A 426 -13.73 5.76 -30.06
C GLU A 426 -15.26 5.55 -29.86
N GLY A 427 -16.06 6.61 -30.07
CA GLY A 427 -17.51 6.55 -30.11
C GLY A 427 -18.21 6.87 -28.78
N VAL A 428 -17.52 7.45 -27.80
CA VAL A 428 -18.19 8.08 -26.65
C VAL A 428 -18.88 9.36 -27.11
N LYS A 429 -20.17 9.50 -26.83
CA LYS A 429 -20.92 10.72 -27.16
C LYS A 429 -20.73 11.75 -26.05
N PHE A 430 -20.57 13.02 -26.40
CA PHE A 430 -20.47 14.11 -25.41
C PHE A 430 -21.59 15.13 -25.61
N ILE A 431 -22.25 15.52 -24.51
CA ILE A 431 -23.18 16.66 -24.47
C ILE A 431 -22.55 17.73 -23.56
N ARG A 432 -22.01 18.78 -24.18
CA ARG A 432 -21.19 19.81 -23.52
C ARG A 432 -21.45 21.19 -24.16
N PRO A 433 -21.75 22.26 -23.39
CA PRO A 433 -22.06 22.26 -21.96
C PRO A 433 -23.53 21.83 -21.71
N CYS A 434 -23.76 20.98 -20.70
CA CYS A 434 -25.11 20.56 -20.28
C CYS A 434 -25.13 20.09 -18.82
N VAL A 435 -26.26 20.31 -18.14
CA VAL A 435 -26.54 19.82 -16.78
C VAL A 435 -27.87 19.06 -16.75
N PRO A 436 -27.98 17.96 -15.97
CA PRO A 436 -29.27 17.28 -15.82
C PRO A 436 -30.17 18.05 -14.86
N ILE A 437 -31.47 18.06 -15.14
CA ILE A 437 -32.49 18.70 -14.30
C ILE A 437 -33.53 17.70 -13.78
N LYS A 438 -33.73 16.57 -14.47
CA LYS A 438 -34.68 15.53 -14.06
C LYS A 438 -34.27 14.15 -14.57
N VAL A 439 -34.44 13.13 -13.73
CA VAL A 439 -34.36 11.70 -14.08
C VAL A 439 -35.70 11.04 -13.73
N GLU A 440 -36.34 10.41 -14.70
CA GLU A 440 -37.66 9.78 -14.53
C GLU A 440 -37.59 8.30 -14.89
N GLN A 441 -38.18 7.43 -14.07
CA GLN A 441 -38.30 6.02 -14.42
C GLN A 441 -39.48 5.80 -15.38
N LEU A 442 -39.18 5.34 -16.60
CA LEU A 442 -40.21 4.95 -17.58
C LEU A 442 -40.56 3.46 -17.48
N LYS A 443 -39.58 2.62 -17.11
CA LYS A 443 -39.75 1.19 -16.92
C LYS A 443 -38.81 0.71 -15.82
N ALA A 444 -39.34 0.08 -14.78
CA ALA A 444 -38.54 -0.61 -13.79
C ALA A 444 -37.89 -1.87 -14.38
N GLY A 445 -36.71 -2.26 -13.87
CA GLY A 445 -36.04 -3.48 -14.27
C GLY A 445 -34.51 -3.41 -14.16
N GLU A 446 -33.88 -4.49 -14.58
CA GLU A 446 -32.44 -4.74 -14.52
C GLU A 446 -31.95 -5.25 -15.90
N PRO A 447 -31.70 -4.37 -16.89
CA PRO A 447 -31.81 -2.91 -16.80
C PRO A 447 -33.23 -2.38 -17.03
N GLY A 448 -33.53 -1.27 -16.36
CA GLY A 448 -34.74 -0.50 -16.56
C GLY A 448 -34.65 0.43 -17.77
N ARG A 449 -35.54 1.42 -17.80
CA ARG A 449 -35.50 2.53 -18.75
C ARG A 449 -35.80 3.83 -18.02
N LEU A 450 -34.90 4.78 -18.16
CA LEU A 450 -34.92 6.09 -17.53
C LEU A 450 -34.97 7.16 -18.62
N ARG A 451 -35.74 8.22 -18.40
CA ARG A 451 -35.70 9.44 -19.19
C ARG A 451 -34.87 10.47 -18.44
N VAL A 452 -33.92 11.10 -19.12
CA VAL A 452 -33.15 12.20 -18.56
C VAL A 452 -33.48 13.46 -19.32
N THR A 453 -33.86 14.50 -18.57
CA THR A 453 -34.00 15.85 -19.08
C THR A 453 -32.78 16.65 -18.65
N GLY A 454 -32.07 17.23 -19.62
CA GLY A 454 -30.94 18.11 -19.41
C GLY A 454 -31.20 19.51 -19.98
N LYS A 455 -30.45 20.48 -19.47
CA LYS A 455 -30.45 21.87 -19.93
C LYS A 455 -29.05 22.22 -20.42
N LYS A 456 -28.94 22.58 -21.70
CA LYS A 456 -27.69 23.08 -22.30
C LYS A 456 -27.36 24.49 -21.80
N GLY A 457 -26.12 24.93 -22.04
CA GLY A 457 -25.64 26.24 -21.64
C GLY A 457 -26.41 27.43 -22.27
N ASP A 458 -27.01 27.23 -23.45
CA ASP A 458 -27.87 28.20 -24.15
C ASP A 458 -29.34 28.15 -23.68
N GLY A 459 -29.67 27.23 -22.76
CA GLY A 459 -31.02 27.02 -22.26
C GLY A 459 -31.85 25.98 -23.03
N GLU A 460 -31.35 25.42 -24.13
CA GLU A 460 -32.02 24.35 -24.87
C GLU A 460 -32.23 23.12 -23.97
N ILE A 461 -33.44 22.54 -24.04
CA ILE A 461 -33.76 21.32 -23.32
C ILE A 461 -33.43 20.11 -24.18
N VAL A 462 -32.63 19.20 -23.64
CA VAL A 462 -32.35 17.90 -24.24
C VAL A 462 -33.05 16.80 -23.45
N VAL A 463 -33.66 15.86 -24.16
CA VAL A 463 -34.31 14.69 -23.57
C VAL A 463 -33.82 13.46 -24.30
N ASP A 464 -33.35 12.47 -23.55
CA ASP A 464 -32.99 11.16 -24.09
C ASP A 464 -33.29 10.05 -23.07
N GLU A 465 -33.38 8.82 -23.54
CA GLU A 465 -33.65 7.63 -22.74
C GLU A 465 -32.38 6.79 -22.57
N TYR A 466 -32.16 6.29 -21.36
CA TYR A 466 -31.02 5.48 -20.95
C TYR A 466 -31.48 4.28 -20.14
N ASN A 467 -30.69 3.21 -20.13
CA ASN A 467 -30.87 2.08 -19.24
C ASN A 467 -30.29 2.36 -17.85
N THR A 468 -29.16 3.07 -17.81
CA THR A 468 -28.46 3.43 -16.58
C THR A 468 -27.99 4.87 -16.63
N VAL A 469 -28.15 5.58 -15.52
CA VAL A 469 -27.62 6.94 -15.31
C VAL A 469 -26.64 6.86 -14.15
N MET A 470 -25.41 7.30 -14.37
CA MET A 470 -24.35 7.31 -13.36
C MET A 470 -23.92 8.75 -13.06
N PHE A 471 -23.96 9.15 -11.79
CA PHE A 471 -23.39 10.42 -11.34
C PHE A 471 -21.94 10.25 -10.87
N ALA A 472 -21.05 11.04 -11.47
CA ALA A 472 -19.62 11.13 -11.16
C ALA A 472 -19.18 12.60 -11.08
N ILE A 473 -19.95 13.40 -10.32
CA ILE A 473 -19.84 14.87 -10.22
C ILE A 473 -18.96 15.38 -9.08
N GLY A 474 -18.20 14.48 -8.46
CA GLY A 474 -17.37 14.75 -7.28
C GLY A 474 -17.71 13.82 -6.12
N ARG A 475 -16.95 13.95 -5.04
CA ARG A 475 -17.09 13.19 -3.81
C ARG A 475 -17.05 14.16 -2.62
N ASP A 476 -17.72 13.78 -1.54
CA ASP A 476 -17.82 14.56 -0.31
C ASP A 476 -17.15 13.81 0.84
N ALA A 477 -16.36 14.54 1.65
CA ALA A 477 -15.63 13.98 2.78
C ALA A 477 -16.56 13.44 3.88
N CYS A 478 -16.27 12.25 4.37
CA CYS A 478 -17.02 11.57 5.43
C CYS A 478 -16.61 12.08 6.82
N THR A 479 -16.70 13.38 7.04
CA THR A 479 -16.35 14.03 8.31
C THR A 479 -17.62 14.43 9.08
N ASP A 480 -18.78 14.38 8.44
CA ASP A 480 -20.09 14.59 9.06
C ASP A 480 -20.49 13.38 9.89
N ARG A 481 -21.25 13.59 10.97
CA ARG A 481 -21.84 12.54 11.83
C ARG A 481 -20.84 11.65 12.61
N ILE A 482 -19.54 11.96 12.60
CA ILE A 482 -18.53 11.28 13.43
C ILE A 482 -18.20 12.03 14.73
N GLY A 483 -18.94 13.09 15.10
CA GLY A 483 -18.80 13.78 16.38
C GLY A 483 -17.62 14.75 16.50
N LEU A 484 -17.07 15.27 15.39
CA LEU A 484 -15.92 16.19 15.42
C LEU A 484 -16.17 17.46 16.24
N GLU A 485 -17.41 17.92 16.27
CA GLU A 485 -17.89 19.04 17.08
C GLU A 485 -17.73 18.80 18.58
N ASN A 486 -17.84 17.55 19.05
CA ASN A 486 -17.72 17.21 20.47
C ASN A 486 -16.27 17.26 20.97
N VAL A 487 -15.31 17.21 20.04
CA VAL A 487 -13.87 17.22 20.33
C VAL A 487 -13.17 18.49 19.84
N GLY A 488 -13.90 19.38 19.17
CA GLY A 488 -13.37 20.65 18.68
C GLY A 488 -12.45 20.52 17.46
N VAL A 489 -12.51 19.41 16.70
CA VAL A 489 -11.76 19.29 15.45
C VAL A 489 -12.41 20.17 14.38
N TYR A 490 -11.62 21.10 13.84
CA TYR A 490 -12.09 22.01 12.80
C TYR A 490 -12.21 21.29 11.44
N ARG A 491 -13.31 21.56 10.74
CA ARG A 491 -13.50 21.20 9.33
C ARG A 491 -13.69 22.47 8.51
N ASN A 492 -13.18 22.49 7.30
CA ASN A 492 -13.51 23.55 6.35
C ASN A 492 -15.00 23.45 5.96
N PRO A 493 -15.81 24.50 6.20
CA PRO A 493 -17.26 24.44 5.97
C PRO A 493 -17.66 24.32 4.50
N LYS A 494 -16.77 24.64 3.55
CA LYS A 494 -17.03 24.54 2.11
C LYS A 494 -16.70 23.16 1.55
N THR A 495 -15.63 22.55 2.02
CA THR A 495 -15.11 21.29 1.47
C THR A 495 -15.44 20.09 2.35
N GLY A 496 -15.81 20.32 3.62
CA GLY A 496 -15.95 19.27 4.63
C GLY A 496 -14.61 18.67 5.10
N LYS A 497 -13.49 19.07 4.49
CA LYS A 497 -12.16 18.49 4.74
C LYS A 497 -11.52 19.06 6.01
N ILE A 498 -10.54 18.33 6.54
CA ILE A 498 -9.81 18.67 7.75
C ILE A 498 -8.48 19.31 7.36
N PRO A 499 -8.24 20.59 7.69
CA PRO A 499 -6.92 21.18 7.58
C PRO A 499 -6.00 20.60 8.67
N SER A 500 -4.80 20.22 8.26
CA SER A 500 -3.82 19.57 9.15
C SER A 500 -2.41 20.02 8.84
N VAL A 501 -1.55 19.99 9.86
CA VAL A 501 -0.10 20.19 9.73
C VAL A 501 0.59 18.87 10.03
N ASN A 502 1.29 18.28 9.04
CA ASN A 502 1.92 16.96 9.16
C ASN A 502 0.95 15.88 9.66
N GLU A 503 -0.26 15.87 9.08
CA GLU A 503 -1.39 15.00 9.42
C GLU A 503 -2.03 15.25 10.81
N GLN A 504 -1.48 16.15 11.64
CA GLN A 504 -2.07 16.53 12.93
C GLN A 504 -3.16 17.58 12.74
N THR A 505 -4.32 17.38 13.36
CA THR A 505 -5.42 18.36 13.37
C THR A 505 -5.12 19.49 14.36
N ASN A 506 -6.05 20.42 14.55
CA ASN A 506 -5.95 21.43 15.63
C ASN A 506 -6.05 20.81 17.04
N VAL A 507 -6.41 19.54 17.17
CA VAL A 507 -6.45 18.80 18.44
C VAL A 507 -5.23 17.86 18.53
N PRO A 508 -4.32 18.02 19.52
CA PRO A 508 -2.99 17.40 19.49
C PRO A 508 -2.94 15.87 19.41
N HIS A 509 -3.94 15.18 19.94
CA HIS A 509 -4.02 13.71 19.95
C HIS A 509 -4.92 13.15 18.83
N ILE A 510 -5.45 14.00 17.95
CA ILE A 510 -6.29 13.61 16.81
C ILE A 510 -5.59 14.00 15.51
N TYR A 511 -5.49 13.02 14.61
CA TYR A 511 -4.81 13.13 13.32
C TYR A 511 -5.80 12.79 12.19
N ALA A 512 -5.51 13.23 10.98
CA ALA A 512 -6.30 12.94 9.79
C ALA A 512 -5.38 12.50 8.64
N ILE A 513 -5.79 11.51 7.86
CA ILE A 513 -5.03 11.01 6.70
C ILE A 513 -5.95 10.66 5.52
N GLY A 514 -5.37 10.64 4.32
CA GLY A 514 -6.08 10.32 3.08
C GLY A 514 -7.00 11.43 2.62
N ASP A 515 -8.05 11.07 1.89
CA ASP A 515 -8.86 11.99 1.08
C ASP A 515 -9.58 13.10 1.88
N ILE A 516 -9.73 12.91 3.20
CA ILE A 516 -10.33 13.92 4.08
C ILE A 516 -9.40 15.09 4.39
N LEU A 517 -8.11 15.02 4.02
CA LEU A 517 -7.16 16.10 4.21
C LEU A 517 -7.39 17.24 3.21
N GLU A 518 -7.36 18.47 3.71
CA GLU A 518 -7.48 19.64 2.85
C GLU A 518 -6.21 19.88 2.02
N GLY A 519 -6.40 20.09 0.71
CA GLY A 519 -5.34 20.49 -0.21
C GLY A 519 -4.27 19.42 -0.48
N LYS A 520 -4.58 18.15 -0.21
CA LYS A 520 -3.69 17.01 -0.48
C LYS A 520 -4.22 16.14 -1.62
N PRO A 521 -3.36 15.47 -2.42
CA PRO A 521 -3.81 14.55 -3.44
C PRO A 521 -4.60 13.36 -2.86
N GLU A 522 -5.79 13.11 -3.42
CA GLU A 522 -6.74 12.06 -3.02
C GLU A 522 -6.39 10.73 -3.70
N LEU A 523 -5.24 10.15 -3.33
CA LEU A 523 -4.68 8.97 -3.98
C LEU A 523 -4.30 7.89 -2.97
N THR A 524 -4.57 6.64 -3.33
CA THR A 524 -4.27 5.47 -2.49
C THR A 524 -2.82 5.37 -2.02
N PRO A 525 -1.79 5.52 -2.89
CA PRO A 525 -0.40 5.49 -2.44
C PRO A 525 -0.07 6.62 -1.45
N VAL A 526 -0.67 7.80 -1.63
CA VAL A 526 -0.52 8.93 -0.71
C VAL A 526 -1.12 8.60 0.66
N ALA A 527 -2.34 8.06 0.69
CA ALA A 527 -2.98 7.65 1.94
C ALA A 527 -2.18 6.57 2.68
N ILE A 528 -1.65 5.58 1.95
CA ILE A 528 -0.82 4.49 2.52
C ILE A 528 0.48 5.06 3.12
N GLU A 529 1.20 5.91 2.37
CA GLU A 529 2.46 6.50 2.81
C GLU A 529 2.25 7.43 4.01
N ALA A 530 1.23 8.30 3.95
CA ALA A 530 0.88 9.19 5.05
C ALA A 530 0.54 8.41 6.33
N GLY A 531 -0.27 7.35 6.24
CA GLY A 531 -0.61 6.50 7.37
C GLY A 531 0.59 5.77 7.97
N MET A 532 1.46 5.21 7.13
CA MET A 532 2.67 4.50 7.57
C MET A 532 3.67 5.45 8.25
N LEU A 533 3.96 6.59 7.62
CA LEU A 533 4.90 7.57 8.15
C LEU A 533 4.38 8.20 9.43
N LEU A 534 3.09 8.54 9.50
CA LEU A 534 2.48 9.05 10.72
C LEU A 534 2.61 8.06 11.87
N ALA A 535 2.28 6.78 11.67
CA ALA A 535 2.45 5.75 12.70
C ALA A 535 3.90 5.64 13.19
N ARG A 536 4.89 5.76 12.28
CA ARG A 536 6.31 5.81 12.65
C ARG A 536 6.67 7.05 13.47
N ARG A 537 6.13 8.22 13.13
CA ARG A 537 6.37 9.45 13.92
C ARG A 537 5.79 9.32 15.33
N LEU A 538 4.58 8.78 15.43
CA LEU A 538 3.89 8.60 16.71
C LEU A 538 4.54 7.57 17.62
N PHE A 539 5.07 6.46 17.06
CA PHE A 539 5.42 5.30 17.88
C PHE A 539 6.85 4.78 17.70
N SER A 540 7.68 5.43 16.89
CA SER A 540 9.10 5.07 16.68
C SER A 540 10.06 6.27 16.57
N ASN A 541 9.63 7.48 16.95
CA ASN A 541 10.45 8.72 16.89
C ASN A 541 11.04 9.04 15.50
N SER A 542 10.40 8.54 14.44
CA SER A 542 10.70 8.99 13.09
C SER A 542 10.40 10.48 12.96
N THR A 543 11.22 11.18 12.20
CA THR A 543 11.00 12.60 11.82
C THR A 543 10.51 12.73 10.37
N ILE A 544 10.40 11.62 9.63
CA ILE A 544 10.06 11.62 8.21
C ILE A 544 8.58 11.98 8.01
N GLN A 545 8.33 12.99 7.18
CA GLN A 545 7.01 13.48 6.80
C GLN A 545 6.61 12.93 5.42
N CYS A 546 5.30 12.86 5.17
CA CYS A 546 4.81 12.52 3.84
C CYS A 546 5.05 13.69 2.89
N ASP A 547 5.70 13.42 1.77
CA ASP A 547 5.93 14.41 0.72
C ASP A 547 4.78 14.36 -0.30
N TYR A 548 3.97 15.42 -0.29
CA TYR A 548 2.79 15.58 -1.15
C TYR A 548 3.09 16.32 -2.46
N LEU A 549 4.35 16.66 -2.73
CA LEU A 549 4.76 17.35 -3.96
C LEU A 549 5.16 16.34 -5.04
N ASN A 550 4.86 16.70 -6.30
CA ASN A 550 5.19 15.91 -7.49
C ASN A 550 4.75 14.45 -7.35
N VAL A 551 3.50 14.24 -6.92
CA VAL A 551 2.89 12.92 -6.83
C VAL A 551 2.43 12.50 -8.22
N PRO A 552 3.00 11.43 -8.82
CA PRO A 552 2.59 10.96 -10.13
C PRO A 552 1.15 10.45 -10.08
N THR A 553 0.38 10.77 -11.11
CA THR A 553 -1.04 10.42 -11.26
C THR A 553 -1.29 9.86 -12.65
N THR A 554 -2.24 8.93 -12.78
CA THR A 554 -2.68 8.42 -14.07
C THR A 554 -4.19 8.30 -14.13
N VAL A 555 -4.78 8.86 -15.18
CA VAL A 555 -6.17 8.73 -15.57
C VAL A 555 -6.28 7.58 -16.58
N PHE A 556 -6.98 6.52 -16.22
CA PHE A 556 -7.08 5.28 -17.00
C PHE A 556 -8.27 5.34 -17.97
N THR A 557 -8.26 6.35 -18.84
CA THR A 557 -9.15 6.45 -20.01
C THR A 557 -8.71 5.48 -21.10
N PRO A 558 -9.51 5.26 -22.18
CA PRO A 558 -9.18 4.30 -23.23
C PRO A 558 -7.80 4.54 -23.87
N LEU A 559 -7.39 5.81 -23.96
CA LEU A 559 -5.99 6.19 -24.04
C LEU A 559 -5.60 6.82 -22.69
N GLU A 560 -4.60 6.26 -22.03
CA GLU A 560 -4.27 6.62 -20.66
C GLU A 560 -3.52 7.96 -20.61
N TYR A 561 -3.76 8.75 -19.57
CA TYR A 561 -3.08 10.02 -19.34
C TYR A 561 -2.33 10.00 -18.02
N GLY A 562 -1.00 10.01 -18.08
CA GLY A 562 -0.08 10.14 -16.97
C GLY A 562 0.40 11.58 -16.79
N ALA A 563 0.45 12.04 -15.55
CA ALA A 563 0.92 13.37 -15.20
C ALA A 563 1.76 13.36 -13.92
N CYS A 564 2.77 14.21 -13.85
CA CYS A 564 3.55 14.45 -12.64
C CYS A 564 4.05 15.90 -12.61
N GLY A 565 3.86 16.60 -11.50
CA GLY A 565 4.25 18.02 -11.37
C GLY A 565 3.14 18.99 -11.80
N TYR A 566 3.54 20.16 -12.30
CA TYR A 566 2.61 21.23 -12.68
C TYR A 566 1.96 20.97 -14.04
N ALA A 567 0.68 21.31 -14.17
CA ALA A 567 0.06 21.61 -15.45
C ALA A 567 0.66 22.89 -16.06
N GLU A 568 0.62 23.05 -17.39
CA GLU A 568 1.21 24.23 -18.04
C GLU A 568 0.59 25.53 -17.57
N GLU A 569 -0.74 25.61 -17.52
CA GLU A 569 -1.46 26.81 -17.11
C GLU A 569 -1.14 27.20 -15.65
N ASP A 570 -0.89 26.23 -14.79
CA ASP A 570 -0.51 26.45 -13.39
C ASP A 570 0.96 26.85 -13.26
N ALA A 571 1.84 26.28 -14.09
CA ALA A 571 3.24 26.66 -14.17
C ALA A 571 3.38 28.12 -14.64
N ILE A 572 2.68 28.50 -15.71
CA ILE A 572 2.63 29.88 -16.22
C ILE A 572 2.10 30.84 -15.15
N LYS A 573 0.99 30.48 -14.49
CA LYS A 573 0.41 31.31 -13.44
C LYS A 573 1.35 31.51 -12.25
N LYS A 574 2.14 30.49 -11.91
CA LYS A 574 3.02 30.52 -10.74
C LYS A 574 4.37 31.18 -11.01
N PHE A 575 4.96 30.93 -12.18
CA PHE A 575 6.34 31.31 -12.49
C PHE A 575 6.44 32.40 -13.57
N GLY A 576 5.34 32.73 -14.25
CA GLY A 576 5.29 33.70 -15.35
C GLY A 576 5.63 33.05 -16.70
N ALA A 577 4.91 33.43 -17.75
CA ALA A 577 5.04 32.83 -19.08
C ALA A 577 6.48 32.90 -19.63
N ASP A 578 7.18 34.01 -19.43
CA ASP A 578 8.55 34.22 -19.92
C ASP A 578 9.59 33.26 -19.28
N ASN A 579 9.24 32.60 -18.16
CA ASN A 579 10.11 31.67 -17.46
C ASN A 579 9.77 30.19 -17.75
N ILE A 580 8.79 29.92 -18.61
CA ILE A 580 8.33 28.57 -18.92
C ILE A 580 8.72 28.20 -20.34
N GLU A 581 9.45 27.09 -20.48
CA GLU A 581 9.70 26.44 -21.76
C GLU A 581 8.95 25.10 -21.78
N VAL A 582 8.31 24.77 -22.91
CA VAL A 582 7.49 23.58 -23.05
C VAL A 582 7.96 22.79 -24.26
N TYR A 583 8.47 21.58 -24.02
CA TYR A 583 8.84 20.65 -25.08
C TYR A 583 7.71 19.66 -25.30
N ILE A 584 7.32 19.47 -26.55
CA ILE A 584 6.17 18.64 -26.93
C ILE A 584 6.57 17.62 -27.98
N GLN A 585 5.93 16.46 -27.97
CA GLN A 585 6.12 15.44 -28.99
C GLN A 585 4.83 14.64 -29.21
N ASN A 586 4.37 14.57 -30.46
CA ASN A 586 3.44 13.53 -30.90
C ASN A 586 4.23 12.26 -31.24
N PHE A 587 3.68 11.09 -30.94
CA PHE A 587 4.31 9.82 -31.27
C PHE A 587 3.28 8.75 -31.63
N VAL A 588 3.74 7.66 -32.24
CA VAL A 588 2.92 6.51 -32.61
C VAL A 588 3.54 5.27 -31.98
N PRO A 589 2.82 4.55 -31.10
CA PRO A 589 3.26 3.24 -30.63
C PRO A 589 3.52 2.31 -31.82
N LEU A 590 4.62 1.55 -31.80
CA LEU A 590 4.93 0.63 -32.90
C LEU A 590 3.80 -0.40 -33.10
N GLU A 591 3.16 -0.82 -32.02
CA GLU A 591 2.03 -1.75 -32.01
C GLU A 591 0.79 -1.21 -32.75
N TRP A 592 0.72 0.11 -32.95
CA TRP A 592 -0.42 0.76 -33.58
C TRP A 592 -0.28 0.86 -35.11
N THR A 593 0.93 0.70 -35.65
CA THR A 593 1.17 0.92 -37.10
C THR A 593 0.51 -0.16 -37.95
N ILE A 594 0.57 -1.42 -37.52
CA ILE A 594 -0.05 -2.56 -38.21
C ILE A 594 -1.57 -2.49 -38.06
N ALA A 595 -2.07 -2.08 -36.89
CA ALA A 595 -3.49 -1.95 -36.61
C ALA A 595 -4.14 -0.69 -37.25
N HIS A 596 -3.36 0.11 -37.97
CA HIS A 596 -3.79 1.37 -38.60
C HIS A 596 -4.54 2.32 -37.65
N ARG A 597 -4.11 2.36 -36.39
CA ARG A 597 -4.64 3.31 -35.40
C ARG A 597 -4.19 4.74 -35.71
N PRO A 598 -4.86 5.77 -35.16
CA PRO A 598 -4.54 7.16 -35.45
C PRO A 598 -3.08 7.53 -35.13
N VAL A 599 -2.40 8.18 -36.09
CA VAL A 599 -0.96 8.47 -36.04
C VAL A 599 -0.58 9.70 -35.20
N ASN A 600 -1.53 10.46 -34.66
CA ASN A 600 -1.26 11.67 -33.86
C ASN A 600 -2.06 11.70 -32.55
N ALA A 601 -2.55 10.56 -32.09
CA ALA A 601 -3.35 10.48 -30.86
C ALA A 601 -2.49 10.47 -29.59
N CYS A 602 -1.27 9.91 -29.64
CA CYS A 602 -0.38 9.92 -28.49
C CYS A 602 0.48 11.18 -28.46
N TYR A 603 0.66 11.73 -27.27
CA TYR A 603 1.26 13.05 -27.06
C TYR A 603 2.01 13.09 -25.73
N ALA A 604 3.15 13.74 -25.71
CA ALA A 604 3.93 13.94 -24.50
C ALA A 604 4.42 15.39 -24.42
N LYS A 605 4.61 15.85 -23.19
CA LYS A 605 4.97 17.22 -22.88
C LYS A 605 5.83 17.29 -21.62
N LEU A 606 6.90 18.05 -21.70
CA LEU A 606 7.82 18.35 -20.61
C LEU A 606 7.87 19.85 -20.39
N ILE A 607 7.58 20.28 -19.17
CA ILE A 607 7.46 21.68 -18.77
C ILE A 607 8.67 22.01 -17.91
N CYS A 608 9.43 23.02 -18.34
CA CYS A 608 10.70 23.40 -17.75
C CYS A 608 10.73 24.87 -17.33
N LEU A 609 11.52 25.16 -16.30
CA LEU A 609 11.85 26.54 -15.91
C LEU A 609 13.08 27.02 -16.69
N SER A 610 12.88 27.88 -17.68
CA SER A 610 13.95 28.38 -18.55
C SER A 610 15.02 29.16 -17.76
N ASN A 611 14.61 29.86 -16.71
CA ASN A 611 15.49 30.61 -15.81
C ASN A 611 16.25 29.73 -14.78
N GLU A 612 15.98 28.43 -14.70
CA GLU A 612 16.63 27.50 -13.78
C GLU A 612 17.29 26.32 -14.52
N LYS A 613 18.07 26.64 -15.57
CA LYS A 613 18.76 25.62 -16.39
C LYS A 613 17.78 24.56 -16.95
N GLU A 614 16.59 25.00 -17.34
CA GLU A 614 15.52 24.14 -17.86
C GLU A 614 15.16 23.01 -16.89
N ARG A 615 15.13 23.30 -15.58
CA ARG A 615 14.68 22.35 -14.56
C ARG A 615 13.26 21.88 -14.87
N ALA A 616 13.07 20.57 -14.96
CA ALA A 616 11.76 19.99 -15.21
C ALA A 616 10.85 20.17 -14.00
N ILE A 617 9.63 20.65 -14.25
CA ILE A 617 8.62 20.92 -13.22
C ILE A 617 7.26 20.29 -13.52
N GLY A 618 7.02 19.86 -14.76
CA GLY A 618 5.80 19.16 -15.18
C GLY A 618 6.11 18.15 -16.27
N PHE A 619 5.47 16.99 -16.22
CA PHE A 619 5.55 15.96 -17.24
C PHE A 619 4.15 15.40 -17.49
N HIS A 620 3.78 15.34 -18.75
CA HIS A 620 2.48 14.87 -19.20
C HIS A 620 2.66 13.88 -20.35
N TYR A 621 1.95 12.76 -20.30
CA TYR A 621 2.02 11.70 -21.28
C TYR A 621 0.62 11.14 -21.53
N LEU A 622 0.13 11.25 -22.76
CA LEU A 622 -1.09 10.62 -23.25
C LEU A 622 -0.69 9.50 -24.21
N GLY A 623 -0.93 8.26 -23.81
CA GLY A 623 -0.48 7.09 -24.56
C GLY A 623 -0.80 5.78 -23.85
N PRO A 624 -0.54 4.64 -24.48
CA PRO A 624 -0.67 3.35 -23.81
C PRO A 624 0.31 3.25 -22.63
N ASN A 625 -0.10 2.53 -21.58
CA ASN A 625 0.71 2.25 -20.39
C ASN A 625 1.23 3.50 -19.67
N ALA A 626 0.46 4.58 -19.66
CA ALA A 626 0.89 5.89 -19.15
C ALA A 626 1.30 5.84 -17.67
N GLY A 627 0.68 4.95 -16.89
CA GLY A 627 1.06 4.74 -15.49
C GLY A 627 2.48 4.19 -15.34
N GLU A 628 2.84 3.23 -16.19
CA GLU A 628 4.17 2.61 -16.16
C GLU A 628 5.25 3.59 -16.60
N VAL A 629 4.97 4.40 -17.64
CA VAL A 629 5.87 5.46 -18.12
C VAL A 629 6.07 6.55 -17.06
N THR A 630 4.98 7.03 -16.46
CA THR A 630 5.00 8.19 -15.56
C THR A 630 5.57 7.87 -14.18
N GLN A 631 5.49 6.62 -13.73
CA GLN A 631 5.92 6.23 -12.38
C GLN A 631 7.38 6.61 -12.09
N LEU A 632 8.28 6.41 -13.05
CA LEU A 632 9.71 6.71 -12.89
C LEU A 632 10.00 8.22 -12.97
N VAL A 633 9.16 8.99 -13.67
CA VAL A 633 9.31 10.45 -13.76
C VAL A 633 9.11 11.14 -12.42
N GLY A 634 8.35 10.54 -11.50
CA GLY A 634 8.25 11.01 -10.12
C GLY A 634 9.62 11.09 -9.41
N ILE A 635 10.55 10.17 -9.69
CA ILE A 635 11.92 10.20 -9.14
C ILE A 635 12.69 11.37 -9.75
N ILE A 636 12.59 11.53 -11.08
CA ILE A 636 13.28 12.55 -11.86
C ILE A 636 12.92 13.96 -11.36
N LEU A 637 11.62 14.23 -11.20
CA LEU A 637 11.15 15.52 -10.68
C LEU A 637 11.52 15.74 -9.21
N LYS A 638 11.49 14.69 -8.36
CA LYS A 638 11.95 14.80 -6.95
C LYS A 638 13.46 15.05 -6.83
N LYS A 639 14.24 14.70 -7.86
CA LYS A 639 15.68 14.97 -7.94
C LYS A 639 16.01 16.30 -8.63
N ASN A 640 15.01 17.10 -9.01
CA ASN A 640 15.19 18.38 -9.68
C ASN A 640 16.02 18.26 -10.97
N CYS A 641 15.85 17.15 -11.71
CA CYS A 641 16.51 16.97 -12.99
C CYS A 641 16.09 18.05 -14.00
N THR A 642 16.98 18.29 -14.95
CA THR A 642 16.87 19.28 -16.03
C THR A 642 16.52 18.62 -17.34
N LYS A 643 16.10 19.42 -18.32
CA LYS A 643 15.93 18.97 -19.71
C LYS A 643 17.17 18.23 -20.25
N ALA A 644 18.37 18.74 -19.93
CA ALA A 644 19.63 18.11 -20.34
C ALA A 644 19.81 16.69 -19.75
N ASP A 645 19.27 16.42 -18.56
CA ASP A 645 19.31 15.06 -17.97
C ASP A 645 18.39 14.09 -18.72
N PHE A 646 17.23 14.58 -19.23
CA PHE A 646 16.37 13.78 -20.10
C PHE A 646 17.06 13.47 -21.43
N ASP A 647 17.73 14.46 -22.03
CA ASP A 647 18.43 14.30 -23.31
C ASP A 647 19.66 13.38 -23.22
N ALA A 648 20.32 13.35 -22.05
CA ALA A 648 21.46 12.49 -21.80
C ALA A 648 21.07 11.00 -21.65
N LEU A 649 19.79 10.70 -21.40
CA LEU A 649 19.31 9.33 -21.25
C LEU A 649 19.16 8.66 -22.62
N ILE A 650 19.95 7.62 -22.88
CA ILE A 650 19.78 6.77 -24.07
C ILE A 650 18.48 5.95 -23.91
N GLY A 651 17.55 6.12 -24.85
CA GLY A 651 16.27 5.43 -24.87
C GLY A 651 16.38 3.92 -25.14
N ILE A 652 15.35 3.18 -24.73
CA ILE A 652 15.17 1.77 -25.08
C ILE A 652 14.26 1.68 -26.31
N HIS A 653 14.71 1.01 -27.36
CA HIS A 653 14.01 0.94 -28.64
C HIS A 653 13.61 -0.50 -29.02
N PRO A 654 12.37 -0.77 -29.50
CA PRO A 654 11.24 0.17 -29.62
C PRO A 654 10.40 0.25 -28.34
N THR A 655 10.16 1.46 -27.83
CA THR A 655 9.22 1.69 -26.70
C THR A 655 8.44 2.99 -26.87
N CYS A 656 7.31 3.15 -26.16
CA CYS A 656 6.68 4.47 -26.07
C CYS A 656 7.39 5.39 -25.05
N ALA A 657 8.18 4.83 -24.14
CA ALA A 657 8.83 5.59 -23.08
C ALA A 657 10.12 6.30 -23.56
N GLU A 658 10.66 5.93 -24.74
CA GLU A 658 11.81 6.60 -25.36
C GLU A 658 11.48 7.95 -26.00
N VAL A 659 10.23 8.42 -25.88
CA VAL A 659 9.81 9.78 -26.28
C VAL A 659 10.88 10.77 -25.86
N SER A 660 11.45 11.41 -26.87
CA SER A 660 12.62 12.27 -26.76
C SER A 660 12.24 13.69 -27.15
N PHE A 661 12.43 14.61 -26.21
CA PHE A 661 12.07 16.02 -26.37
C PHE A 661 13.16 16.81 -27.14
N TYR A 662 13.67 16.28 -28.25
CA TYR A 662 14.74 16.93 -29.01
C TYR A 662 14.26 18.26 -29.61
N THR A 663 15.04 19.31 -29.40
CA THR A 663 15.00 20.53 -30.20
C THR A 663 15.77 20.27 -31.48
N TYR A 664 15.07 20.17 -32.61
CA TYR A 664 15.69 20.17 -33.93
C TYR A 664 16.01 21.58 -34.41
#